data_AF-K1A6A2-F1
#
_entry.id   AF-K1A6A2-F1
#
_cell.length_a   1.000
_cell.length_b   1.000
_cell.length_c   1.000
_cell.angle_alpha   90.00
_cell.angle_beta   90.00
_cell.angle_gamma   90.00
#
_symmetry.space_group_name_H-M   'P 1'
#
loop_
_entity.id
_entity.type
_entity.pdbx_description
1 polymer ?
#
loop_
_entity_poly.entity_id
_entity_poly.type
_entity_poly.pdbx_seq_one_letter_code
_entity_poly.pdbx_strand_id
1 'polypeptide(L)'
;GYSYANMEKLLPFYNKETIVSFANKIPKEHKLNKEYLLDVVPMKGDQIITDIHSNKTAINRLMLHYMDNTIDYLEISYQGDFVNRGIAEYRMKGLDLLYTPEAFVSDYTSILNQVLPELNKVVLDSPAMRTALGVAADTSLDELYLDTAFTQVKSKLSGELRKVLAMDKAINTEGEVVKDYLVKKILADKEAFLLGLTYLNRWYNINYDNFNVKDLSAYKMDFYGKNDVSVLDTIIALGKSGLENLKAKNNYTAYDNSLSEATGKRGLFNYLEGYRQLFLPYKTNNEWLKTNTKAYIVEAKSDVAEARQLQDAAEGKSKYSVGVYDKITADNWEHKGMLLPLLTMTEKGVYAISNMSTISMGAYDRYRLDANNRVRTDAELIEYVEDRVRKTAEYQRDHYDFWYKILSPESKDKLFRSVLVYDGFSLVDKNGQKYWAPANDKKSLAMQEFFGPAGKWYPSKGYNAYATGSVTHFDAAKLLEDYGNSVYTHEMTHNSDGAIYFEGYGRREGLGAELYARGLLQSSPSPDEPTITLNTLFKVDKDSKTRMHTYNFKERVQNAADLQHYVHGMFDMIYTLDYLEGTSMLKQSDDAKLQWFRKMENYYITDKYGKETHAGNQTRSFTAEEIKQLKTFNSLIENDVITRRENKESGKYGRNGYLSLSLFSPIYSALSNPNGAPGDVMFRRTAYELLAAKGYHEGFVPYVSGQYSQEAFDEGKKTWDGWSGRDVGLVTDQKVLENVFKGEYTSWAAFKKAMYKERIDQLTKLKPITIEYELKNPNSTKKVTIRSYAEMQQLMDAAVAEDVRNITNATSRVEASWVNLLKKKIYNAYLRETDDFRQSIFKK
;
A
#
# COMPACT_ATOMS: atom_id res chain seq x y z
N GLY A 1 32.58 14.18 -40.52
CA GLY A 1 31.37 14.88 -40.10
C GLY A 1 30.18 14.17 -40.68
N TYR A 2 29.02 14.24 -40.02
CA TYR A 2 27.80 13.55 -40.45
C TYR A 2 27.00 14.32 -41.51
N SER A 3 27.57 15.40 -42.04
CA SER A 3 26.93 16.37 -42.94
C SER A 3 26.17 15.74 -44.11
N TYR A 4 26.81 14.80 -44.83
CA TYR A 4 26.21 14.16 -45.99
C TYR A 4 25.06 13.22 -45.61
N ALA A 5 25.23 12.40 -44.58
CA ALA A 5 24.20 11.47 -44.12
C ALA A 5 23.00 12.21 -43.49
N ASN A 6 23.26 13.29 -42.74
CA ASN A 6 22.22 14.14 -42.18
C ASN A 6 21.46 14.90 -43.28
N MET A 7 22.16 15.35 -44.32
CA MET A 7 21.51 16.00 -45.46
C MET A 7 20.66 15.01 -46.27
N GLU A 8 21.10 13.75 -46.40
CA GLU A 8 20.30 12.68 -47.00
C GLU A 8 18.99 12.46 -46.23
N LYS A 9 19.02 12.48 -44.90
CA LYS A 9 17.80 12.44 -44.07
C LYS A 9 16.89 13.67 -44.22
N LEU A 10 17.47 14.84 -44.48
CA LEU A 10 16.70 16.08 -44.71
C LEU A 10 16.14 16.18 -46.14
N LEU A 11 16.75 15.47 -47.09
CA LEU A 11 16.43 15.45 -48.52
C LEU A 11 16.32 14.01 -49.09
N PRO A 12 15.45 13.15 -48.54
CA PRO A 12 15.44 11.70 -48.82
C PRO A 12 15.17 11.31 -50.28
N PHE A 13 14.55 12.18 -51.08
CA PHE A 13 14.19 11.90 -52.48
C PHE A 13 15.09 12.60 -53.51
N TYR A 14 16.20 13.19 -53.07
CA TYR A 14 17.12 13.94 -53.93
C TYR A 14 18.31 13.11 -54.42
N ASN A 15 18.89 13.51 -55.55
CA ASN A 15 20.11 12.88 -56.04
C ASN A 15 21.32 13.25 -55.16
N LYS A 16 22.37 12.41 -55.24
CA LYS A 16 23.58 12.57 -54.43
C LYS A 16 24.29 13.90 -54.68
N GLU A 17 24.24 14.42 -55.91
CA GLU A 17 24.83 15.72 -56.26
C GLU A 17 24.16 16.87 -55.48
N THR A 18 22.83 16.85 -55.39
CA THR A 18 22.08 17.85 -54.61
C THR A 18 22.37 17.72 -53.12
N ILE A 19 22.38 16.49 -52.60
CA ILE A 19 22.73 16.21 -51.20
C ILE A 19 24.13 16.76 -50.88
N VAL A 20 25.15 16.47 -51.69
CA VAL A 20 26.51 16.97 -51.50
C VAL A 20 26.56 18.50 -51.56
N SER A 21 25.85 19.10 -52.51
CA SER A 21 25.78 20.56 -52.66
C SER A 21 25.20 21.24 -51.41
N PHE A 22 24.08 20.74 -50.88
CA PHE A 22 23.48 21.29 -49.67
C PHE A 22 24.26 20.96 -48.40
N ALA A 23 24.83 19.75 -48.30
CA ALA A 23 25.66 19.37 -47.16
C ALA A 23 26.88 20.28 -47.01
N ASN A 24 27.50 20.70 -48.12
CA ASN A 24 28.64 21.62 -48.11
C ASN A 24 28.27 23.05 -47.66
N LYS A 25 26.97 23.39 -47.63
CA LYS A 25 26.47 24.68 -47.11
C LYS A 25 26.24 24.69 -45.60
N ILE A 26 26.25 23.52 -44.95
CA ILE A 26 26.03 23.43 -43.50
C ILE A 26 27.22 24.12 -42.79
N PRO A 27 26.99 25.13 -41.92
CA PRO A 27 28.06 25.79 -41.20
C PRO A 27 28.89 24.79 -40.39
N LYS A 28 30.23 24.86 -40.48
CA LYS A 28 31.14 23.87 -39.84
C LYS A 28 30.84 23.61 -38.37
N GLU A 29 30.44 24.64 -37.64
CA GLU A 29 30.13 24.55 -36.20
C GLU A 29 28.72 24.04 -35.88
N HIS A 30 27.83 23.96 -36.87
CA HIS A 30 26.45 23.52 -36.70
C HIS A 30 26.38 22.05 -36.29
N LYS A 31 25.40 21.69 -35.44
CA LYS A 31 25.27 20.33 -34.91
C LYS A 31 25.08 19.26 -35.99
N LEU A 32 24.35 19.59 -37.06
CA LEU A 32 24.24 18.77 -38.29
C LEU A 32 25.58 18.32 -38.90
N ASN A 33 26.71 18.99 -38.63
CA ASN A 33 28.03 18.52 -39.06
C ASN A 33 28.71 17.58 -38.05
N LYS A 34 28.31 17.66 -36.77
CA LYS A 34 28.99 17.07 -35.62
C LYS A 34 28.31 15.80 -35.10
N GLU A 35 26.99 15.75 -35.11
CA GLU A 35 26.19 14.62 -34.58
C GLU A 35 25.27 14.02 -35.64
N TYR A 36 25.09 12.71 -35.60
CA TYR A 36 24.22 11.98 -36.52
C TYR A 36 22.74 12.18 -36.19
N LEU A 37 21.91 12.48 -37.19
CA LEU A 37 20.46 12.56 -37.05
C LEU A 37 19.86 11.16 -37.05
N LEU A 38 19.15 10.81 -35.97
CA LEU A 38 18.31 9.62 -35.93
C LEU A 38 17.02 9.84 -36.71
N ASP A 39 16.32 10.96 -36.44
CA ASP A 39 15.04 11.25 -37.06
C ASP A 39 14.76 12.76 -37.20
N VAL A 40 13.81 13.09 -38.08
CA VAL A 40 13.39 14.44 -38.43
C VAL A 40 11.86 14.49 -38.42
N VAL A 41 11.28 15.31 -37.54
CA VAL A 41 9.83 15.34 -37.33
C VAL A 41 9.26 16.72 -37.66
N PRO A 42 8.35 16.84 -38.64
CA PRO A 42 7.70 18.10 -38.96
C PRO A 42 6.66 18.49 -37.90
N MET A 43 6.55 19.79 -37.66
CA MET A 43 5.73 20.35 -36.59
C MET A 43 5.00 21.63 -37.01
N LYS A 44 3.89 21.89 -36.31
CA LYS A 44 3.17 23.16 -36.30
C LYS A 44 3.23 23.74 -34.90
N GLY A 45 4.10 24.74 -34.68
CA GLY A 45 4.42 25.19 -33.33
C GLY A 45 5.03 24.04 -32.52
N ASP A 46 4.38 23.65 -31.42
CA ASP A 46 4.78 22.49 -30.60
C ASP A 46 4.02 21.20 -30.93
N GLN A 47 3.11 21.23 -31.91
CA GLN A 47 2.35 20.06 -32.33
C GLN A 47 3.10 19.24 -33.37
N ILE A 48 3.28 17.95 -33.12
CA ILE A 48 3.80 16.96 -34.10
C ILE A 48 2.80 16.79 -35.24
N ILE A 49 3.29 16.75 -36.48
CA ILE A 49 2.48 16.56 -37.68
C ILE A 49 2.87 15.26 -38.37
N THR A 50 1.96 14.29 -38.38
CA THR A 50 2.11 13.01 -39.07
C THR A 50 1.21 12.89 -40.30
N ASP A 51 0.17 13.71 -40.43
CA ASP A 51 -0.60 13.87 -41.67
C ASP A 51 -0.02 15.04 -42.48
N ILE A 52 1.04 14.76 -43.23
CA ILE A 52 1.81 15.76 -43.98
C ILE A 52 0.94 16.41 -45.06
N HIS A 53 0.22 15.62 -45.85
CA HIS A 53 -0.58 16.12 -46.97
C HIS A 53 -1.59 17.18 -46.54
N SER A 54 -2.36 16.91 -45.49
CA SER A 54 -3.40 17.83 -45.01
C SER A 54 -2.84 19.08 -44.31
N ASN A 55 -1.57 19.07 -43.89
CA ASN A 55 -0.98 20.14 -43.06
C ASN A 55 0.24 20.81 -43.70
N LYS A 56 0.59 20.49 -44.94
CA LYS A 56 1.86 20.90 -45.57
C LYS A 56 2.14 22.41 -45.51
N THR A 57 1.12 23.24 -45.69
CA THR A 57 1.25 24.71 -45.64
C THR A 57 1.33 25.26 -44.20
N ALA A 58 0.89 24.49 -43.22
CA ALA A 58 0.87 24.88 -41.81
C ALA A 58 2.11 24.40 -41.03
N ILE A 59 2.88 23.47 -41.59
CA ILE A 59 4.17 23.04 -41.03
C ILE A 59 5.13 24.23 -41.06
N ASN A 60 5.61 24.63 -39.87
CA ASN A 60 6.45 25.81 -39.69
C ASN A 60 7.67 25.56 -38.80
N ARG A 61 7.81 24.36 -38.25
CA ARG A 61 8.93 23.96 -37.40
C ARG A 61 9.35 22.52 -37.68
N LEU A 62 10.61 22.23 -37.43
CA LEU A 62 11.22 20.93 -37.60
C LEU A 62 11.91 20.53 -36.29
N MET A 63 11.62 19.34 -35.80
CA MET A 63 12.37 18.71 -34.71
C MET A 63 13.45 17.81 -35.29
N LEU A 64 14.67 17.97 -34.80
CA LEU A 64 15.84 17.19 -35.16
C LEU A 64 16.25 16.33 -33.98
N HIS A 65 16.11 15.01 -34.08
CA HIS A 65 16.50 14.07 -33.04
C HIS A 65 17.86 13.46 -33.37
N TYR A 66 18.85 13.67 -32.52
CA TYR A 66 20.23 13.23 -32.73
C TYR A 66 20.58 11.96 -31.94
N MET A 67 21.61 11.25 -32.39
CA MET A 67 22.11 10.01 -31.78
C MET A 67 22.69 10.20 -30.38
N ASP A 68 23.11 11.42 -30.03
CA ASP A 68 23.55 11.81 -28.69
C ASP A 68 22.38 12.05 -27.70
N ASN A 69 21.15 11.65 -28.09
CA ASN A 69 19.93 11.75 -27.29
C ASN A 69 19.53 13.20 -26.97
N THR A 70 19.65 14.07 -27.97
CA THR A 70 19.24 15.47 -27.87
C THR A 70 18.31 15.87 -29.00
N ILE A 71 17.58 16.97 -28.80
CA ILE A 71 16.68 17.55 -29.78
C ILE A 71 17.05 19.01 -30.06
N ASP A 72 17.17 19.36 -31.34
CA ASP A 72 17.15 20.75 -31.79
C ASP A 72 15.84 21.04 -32.52
N TYR A 73 15.49 22.32 -32.59
CA TYR A 73 14.37 22.78 -33.39
C TYR A 73 14.80 23.83 -34.41
N LEU A 74 14.28 23.72 -35.63
CA LEU A 74 14.47 24.70 -36.69
C LEU A 74 13.14 25.27 -37.15
N GLU A 75 13.07 26.58 -37.36
CA GLU A 75 11.96 27.21 -38.06
C GLU A 75 12.07 26.94 -39.57
N ILE A 76 10.96 26.60 -40.19
CA ILE A 76 10.89 26.30 -41.62
C ILE A 76 9.70 27.01 -42.28
N SER A 77 9.79 27.30 -43.57
CA SER A 77 8.70 27.91 -44.33
C SER A 77 8.43 27.15 -45.63
N TYR A 78 7.15 26.81 -45.84
CA TYR A 78 6.70 26.12 -47.04
C TYR A 78 6.99 26.93 -48.31
N GLN A 79 7.69 26.33 -49.27
CA GLN A 79 8.05 26.94 -50.55
C GLN A 79 7.08 26.55 -51.67
N GLY A 80 6.48 25.37 -51.56
CA GLY A 80 5.60 24.81 -52.58
C GLY A 80 5.77 23.30 -52.69
N ASP A 81 4.94 22.68 -53.53
CA ASP A 81 5.15 21.31 -53.97
C ASP A 81 6.15 21.33 -55.13
N PHE A 82 7.15 20.45 -55.10
CA PHE A 82 8.10 20.33 -56.20
C PHE A 82 7.41 19.72 -57.43
N VAL A 83 7.51 20.44 -58.55
CA VAL A 83 6.73 20.20 -59.78
C VAL A 83 6.86 18.74 -60.25
N ASN A 84 5.71 18.08 -60.40
CA ASN A 84 5.56 16.70 -60.93
C ASN A 84 6.27 15.59 -60.13
N ARG A 85 6.52 15.75 -58.82
CA ARG A 85 7.14 14.69 -57.99
C ARG A 85 6.43 14.38 -56.67
N GLY A 86 5.34 15.07 -56.35
CA GLY A 86 4.55 14.77 -55.14
C GLY A 86 5.30 14.96 -53.82
N ILE A 87 6.29 15.86 -53.76
CA ILE A 87 7.07 16.16 -52.54
C ILE A 87 6.90 17.65 -52.17
N ALA A 88 6.84 17.95 -50.87
CA ALA A 88 6.76 19.32 -50.36
C ALA A 88 8.16 19.84 -50.01
N GLU A 89 8.45 21.09 -50.38
CA GLU A 89 9.69 21.76 -50.04
C GLU A 89 9.50 22.81 -48.96
N TYR A 90 10.45 22.84 -48.02
CA TYR A 90 10.53 23.84 -46.98
C TYR A 90 11.91 24.47 -46.97
N ARG A 91 11.95 25.79 -46.79
CA ARG A 91 13.20 26.51 -46.54
C ARG A 91 13.46 26.56 -45.05
N MET A 92 14.68 26.21 -44.63
CA MET A 92 15.10 26.39 -43.23
C MET A 92 15.46 27.84 -42.97
N LYS A 93 14.90 28.45 -41.93
CA LYS A 93 15.22 29.84 -41.60
C LYS A 93 16.62 29.94 -41.02
N GLY A 94 17.40 30.91 -41.49
CA GLY A 94 18.77 31.14 -41.03
C GLY A 94 19.81 30.15 -41.57
N LEU A 95 19.39 29.15 -42.35
CA LEU A 95 20.26 28.20 -43.04
C LEU A 95 19.90 28.21 -44.53
N ASP A 96 20.86 28.29 -45.45
CA ASP A 96 20.58 28.16 -46.90
C ASP A 96 20.35 26.69 -47.30
N LEU A 97 19.45 26.03 -46.56
CA LEU A 97 19.13 24.61 -46.67
C LEU A 97 17.65 24.41 -47.00
N LEU A 98 17.37 23.26 -47.61
CA LEU A 98 16.03 22.78 -47.90
C LEU A 98 15.71 21.58 -47.00
N TYR A 99 14.43 21.36 -46.75
CA TYR A 99 13.88 20.16 -46.13
C TYR A 99 12.73 19.63 -46.98
N THR A 100 12.67 18.32 -47.13
CA THR A 100 11.48 17.61 -47.60
C THR A 100 11.17 16.45 -46.66
N PRO A 101 9.91 16.26 -46.24
CA PRO A 101 9.54 15.12 -45.41
C PRO A 101 9.88 13.79 -46.09
N GLU A 102 10.17 12.75 -45.31
CA GLU A 102 10.32 11.36 -45.80
C GLU A 102 8.96 10.72 -46.12
N ALA A 103 8.10 11.48 -46.81
CA ALA A 103 6.79 11.04 -47.26
C ALA A 103 6.41 11.83 -48.52
N PHE A 104 5.76 11.16 -49.47
CA PHE A 104 5.09 11.86 -50.55
C PHE A 104 3.85 12.58 -50.00
N VAL A 105 3.57 13.75 -50.55
CA VAL A 105 2.39 14.58 -50.27
C VAL A 105 1.18 14.01 -51.02
N SER A 106 0.97 12.70 -50.87
CA SER A 106 -0.03 11.91 -51.57
C SER A 106 -1.44 12.24 -51.10
N ASP A 107 -2.38 12.36 -52.05
CA ASP A 107 -3.80 12.39 -51.73
C ASP A 107 -4.29 10.94 -51.50
N TYR A 108 -4.73 10.67 -50.27
CA TYR A 108 -5.24 9.35 -49.87
C TYR A 108 -6.76 9.21 -50.06
N THR A 109 -7.46 10.23 -50.56
CA THR A 109 -8.93 10.27 -50.65
C THR A 109 -9.52 9.06 -51.38
N SER A 110 -8.91 8.62 -52.48
CA SER A 110 -9.38 7.43 -53.21
C SER A 110 -9.31 6.14 -52.37
N ILE A 111 -8.21 5.94 -51.63
CA ILE A 111 -8.05 4.79 -50.73
C ILE A 111 -9.07 4.89 -49.59
N LEU A 112 -9.17 6.05 -48.95
CA LEU A 112 -10.10 6.31 -47.84
C LEU A 112 -11.55 6.03 -48.23
N ASN A 113 -11.99 6.48 -49.41
CA ASN A 113 -13.37 6.27 -49.89
C ASN A 113 -13.72 4.78 -50.03
N GLN A 114 -12.73 3.93 -50.31
CA GLN A 114 -12.94 2.48 -50.45
C GLN A 114 -12.89 1.75 -49.11
N VAL A 115 -11.97 2.13 -48.21
CA VAL A 115 -11.76 1.38 -46.96
C VAL A 115 -12.61 1.88 -45.79
N LEU A 116 -12.88 3.18 -45.68
CA LEU A 116 -13.63 3.74 -44.54
C LEU A 116 -15.04 3.17 -44.40
N PRO A 117 -15.83 2.93 -45.47
CA PRO A 117 -17.14 2.31 -45.34
C PRO A 117 -17.09 0.92 -44.70
N GLU A 118 -16.06 0.13 -45.01
CA GLU A 118 -15.88 -1.22 -44.46
C GLU A 118 -15.31 -1.19 -43.04
N LEU A 119 -14.31 -0.34 -42.78
CA LEU A 119 -13.76 -0.16 -41.44
C LEU A 119 -14.83 0.32 -40.44
N ASN A 120 -15.73 1.21 -40.88
CA ASN A 120 -16.82 1.70 -40.03
C ASN A 120 -17.84 0.61 -39.66
N LYS A 121 -17.91 -0.51 -40.39
CA LYS A 121 -18.76 -1.65 -40.06
C LYS A 121 -18.16 -2.55 -38.97
N VAL A 122 -16.86 -2.44 -38.69
CA VAL A 122 -16.20 -3.27 -37.68
C VAL A 122 -16.72 -2.90 -36.28
N VAL A 123 -17.02 -3.93 -35.49
CA VAL A 123 -17.47 -3.85 -34.10
C VAL A 123 -16.47 -4.62 -33.24
N LEU A 124 -16.07 -4.02 -32.12
CA LEU A 124 -15.11 -4.63 -31.18
C LEU A 124 -15.64 -5.97 -30.67
N ASP A 125 -16.85 -5.99 -30.11
CA ASP A 125 -17.49 -7.23 -29.67
C ASP A 125 -18.19 -7.93 -30.84
N SER A 126 -17.43 -8.65 -31.68
CA SER A 126 -17.97 -9.39 -32.83
C SER A 126 -17.28 -10.74 -33.06
N PRO A 127 -17.91 -11.69 -33.78
CA PRO A 127 -17.26 -12.95 -34.17
C PRO A 127 -16.02 -12.75 -35.05
N ALA A 128 -16.04 -11.74 -35.92
CA ALA A 128 -14.92 -11.40 -36.78
C ALA A 128 -13.70 -10.92 -35.96
N MET A 129 -13.93 -10.07 -34.94
CA MET A 129 -12.86 -9.63 -34.04
C MET A 129 -12.24 -10.79 -33.25
N ARG A 130 -13.07 -11.72 -32.77
CA ARG A 130 -12.59 -12.94 -32.08
C ARG A 130 -11.77 -13.84 -33.00
N THR A 131 -12.17 -13.94 -34.27
CA THR A 131 -11.41 -14.66 -35.29
C THR A 131 -10.04 -14.00 -35.51
N ALA A 132 -9.99 -12.67 -35.62
CA ALA A 132 -8.73 -11.93 -35.76
C ALA A 132 -7.81 -12.08 -34.53
N LEU A 133 -8.38 -12.21 -33.33
CA LEU A 133 -7.67 -12.47 -32.08
C LEU A 133 -7.29 -13.94 -31.86
N GLY A 134 -7.76 -14.85 -32.70
CA GLY A 134 -7.51 -16.29 -32.57
C GLY A 134 -8.20 -16.93 -31.36
N VAL A 135 -9.37 -16.44 -30.94
CA VAL A 135 -10.11 -16.95 -29.77
C VAL A 135 -11.50 -17.48 -30.14
N ALA A 136 -12.10 -18.25 -29.24
CA ALA A 136 -13.44 -18.83 -29.44
C ALA A 136 -14.52 -17.74 -29.52
N ALA A 137 -15.61 -18.04 -30.25
CA ALA A 137 -16.68 -17.08 -30.56
C ALA A 137 -17.43 -16.51 -29.33
N ASP A 138 -17.35 -17.19 -28.19
CA ASP A 138 -17.97 -16.82 -26.91
C ASP A 138 -16.98 -16.17 -25.92
N THR A 139 -15.70 -16.04 -26.29
CA THR A 139 -14.68 -15.44 -25.42
C THR A 139 -15.00 -13.96 -25.16
N SER A 140 -14.97 -13.52 -23.90
CA SER A 140 -15.14 -12.10 -23.56
C SER A 140 -13.89 -11.29 -23.95
N LEU A 141 -14.11 -10.08 -24.47
CA LEU A 141 -13.06 -9.12 -24.83
C LEU A 141 -12.87 -8.02 -23.78
N ASP A 142 -13.58 -8.11 -22.67
CA ASP A 142 -13.60 -7.10 -21.61
C ASP A 142 -12.24 -6.83 -20.97
N GLU A 143 -11.35 -7.84 -20.94
CA GLU A 143 -10.00 -7.71 -20.39
C GLU A 143 -9.06 -6.82 -21.24
N LEU A 144 -9.52 -6.37 -22.42
CA LEU A 144 -8.80 -5.42 -23.27
C LEU A 144 -8.96 -3.97 -22.78
N TYR A 145 -10.11 -3.63 -22.18
CA TYR A 145 -10.46 -2.25 -21.77
C TYR A 145 -10.34 -1.21 -22.90
N LEU A 146 -10.75 -1.59 -24.11
CA LEU A 146 -10.62 -0.78 -25.32
C LEU A 146 -11.92 -0.14 -25.81
N ASP A 147 -13.08 -0.38 -25.20
CA ASP A 147 -14.40 0.07 -25.71
C ASP A 147 -14.47 1.58 -26.00
N THR A 148 -14.05 2.39 -25.01
CA THR A 148 -14.04 3.85 -25.12
C THR A 148 -13.06 4.30 -26.18
N ALA A 149 -11.84 3.75 -26.20
CA ALA A 149 -10.81 4.09 -27.18
C ALA A 149 -11.22 3.68 -28.60
N PHE A 150 -11.87 2.53 -28.75
CA PHE A 150 -12.36 2.02 -30.03
C PHE A 150 -13.40 2.97 -30.63
N THR A 151 -14.33 3.44 -29.80
CA THR A 151 -15.34 4.43 -30.19
C THR A 151 -14.69 5.76 -30.60
N GLN A 152 -13.70 6.23 -29.82
CA GLN A 152 -12.95 7.45 -30.13
C GLN A 152 -12.18 7.35 -31.45
N VAL A 153 -11.48 6.23 -31.68
CA VAL A 153 -10.74 5.99 -32.93
C VAL A 153 -11.70 5.94 -34.12
N LYS A 154 -12.83 5.22 -34.01
CA LYS A 154 -13.84 5.21 -35.08
C LYS A 154 -14.37 6.60 -35.42
N SER A 155 -14.65 7.44 -34.42
CA SER A 155 -15.14 8.81 -34.66
C SER A 155 -14.15 9.71 -35.41
N LYS A 156 -12.86 9.38 -35.39
CA LYS A 156 -11.76 10.15 -36.03
C LYS A 156 -11.02 9.35 -37.09
N LEU A 157 -11.58 8.22 -37.54
CA LEU A 157 -10.86 7.19 -38.30
C LEU A 157 -10.25 7.71 -39.60
N SER A 158 -10.93 8.63 -40.28
CA SER A 158 -10.40 9.26 -41.50
C SER A 158 -9.06 9.95 -41.27
N GLY A 159 -8.93 10.69 -40.15
CA GLY A 159 -7.69 11.36 -39.78
C GLY A 159 -6.63 10.38 -39.28
N GLU A 160 -7.01 9.42 -38.44
CA GLU A 160 -6.04 8.44 -37.93
C GLU A 160 -5.48 7.55 -39.05
N LEU A 161 -6.30 7.14 -40.02
CA LEU A 161 -5.85 6.36 -41.18
C LEU A 161 -4.94 7.17 -42.10
N ARG A 162 -5.19 8.48 -42.30
CA ARG A 162 -4.24 9.34 -43.04
C ARG A 162 -2.87 9.38 -42.40
N LYS A 163 -2.80 9.46 -41.07
CA LYS A 163 -1.53 9.45 -40.34
C LYS A 163 -0.79 8.12 -40.50
N VAL A 164 -1.50 6.99 -40.42
CA VAL A 164 -0.90 5.67 -40.69
C VAL A 164 -0.32 5.62 -42.11
N LEU A 165 -1.11 5.99 -43.13
CA LEU A 165 -0.67 5.94 -44.52
C LEU A 165 0.48 6.90 -44.81
N ALA A 166 0.46 8.10 -44.23
CA ALA A 166 1.52 9.09 -44.41
C ALA A 166 2.85 8.68 -43.78
N MET A 167 2.83 7.88 -42.71
CA MET A 167 4.04 7.46 -41.98
C MET A 167 4.46 6.00 -42.26
N ASP A 168 3.70 5.22 -43.05
CA ASP A 168 3.96 3.78 -43.25
C ASP A 168 5.25 3.49 -44.02
N LYS A 169 5.29 3.94 -45.27
CA LYS A 169 6.44 4.03 -46.17
C LYS A 169 6.17 5.24 -47.05
N ALA A 170 7.17 5.77 -47.75
CA ALA A 170 6.95 6.81 -48.75
C ALA A 170 6.04 6.30 -49.90
N ILE A 171 4.73 6.35 -49.70
CA ILE A 171 3.69 5.86 -50.62
C ILE A 171 3.36 6.95 -51.63
N ASN A 172 3.66 6.73 -52.90
CA ASN A 172 3.14 7.54 -54.00
C ASN A 172 1.80 6.95 -54.48
N THR A 173 0.72 7.73 -54.38
CA THR A 173 -0.63 7.32 -54.80
C THR A 173 -0.97 7.66 -56.27
N GLU A 174 0.00 7.99 -57.13
CA GLU A 174 -0.30 8.22 -58.56
C GLU A 174 -0.68 6.93 -59.31
N GLY A 175 -0.12 5.78 -58.92
CA GLY A 175 -0.38 4.48 -59.57
C GLY A 175 -1.54 3.69 -58.95
N GLU A 176 -2.48 3.21 -59.77
CA GLU A 176 -3.63 2.41 -59.31
C GLU A 176 -3.21 1.10 -58.61
N VAL A 177 -2.13 0.45 -59.05
CA VAL A 177 -1.64 -0.81 -58.44
C VAL A 177 -1.29 -0.63 -56.95
N VAL A 178 -0.68 0.50 -56.59
CA VAL A 178 -0.29 0.80 -55.19
C VAL A 178 -1.54 1.07 -54.35
N LYS A 179 -2.51 1.81 -54.90
CA LYS A 179 -3.81 2.05 -54.23
C LYS A 179 -4.53 0.73 -53.98
N ASP A 180 -4.66 -0.10 -55.01
CA ASP A 180 -5.34 -1.40 -54.93
C ASP A 180 -4.67 -2.33 -53.91
N TYR A 181 -3.34 -2.34 -53.86
CA TYR A 181 -2.60 -3.12 -52.86
C TYR A 181 -2.94 -2.67 -51.44
N LEU A 182 -2.89 -1.36 -51.15
CA LEU A 182 -3.20 -0.81 -49.83
C LEU A 182 -4.65 -1.05 -49.43
N VAL A 183 -5.59 -0.83 -50.36
CA VAL A 183 -7.01 -1.13 -50.14
C VAL A 183 -7.21 -2.60 -49.79
N LYS A 184 -6.66 -3.52 -50.60
CA LYS A 184 -6.78 -4.98 -50.34
C LYS A 184 -6.17 -5.36 -49.00
N LYS A 185 -5.00 -4.83 -48.66
CA LYS A 185 -4.30 -5.11 -47.40
C LYS A 185 -5.12 -4.65 -46.19
N ILE A 186 -5.59 -3.41 -46.19
CA ILE A 186 -6.41 -2.87 -45.10
C ILE A 186 -7.72 -3.65 -44.97
N LEU A 187 -8.39 -3.97 -46.08
CA LEU A 187 -9.67 -4.67 -46.06
C LEU A 187 -9.53 -6.14 -45.63
N ALA A 188 -8.44 -6.81 -46.00
CA ALA A 188 -8.17 -8.19 -45.61
C ALA A 188 -7.96 -8.32 -44.09
N ASP A 189 -7.43 -7.28 -43.45
CA ASP A 189 -7.04 -7.27 -42.04
C ASP A 189 -7.75 -6.20 -41.22
N LYS A 190 -8.96 -5.78 -41.65
CA LYS A 190 -9.67 -4.61 -41.09
C LYS A 190 -9.93 -4.68 -39.59
N GLU A 191 -10.27 -5.86 -39.06
CA GLU A 191 -10.46 -6.09 -37.62
C GLU A 191 -9.16 -5.92 -36.86
N ALA A 192 -8.08 -6.57 -37.30
CA ALA A 192 -6.76 -6.48 -36.69
C ALA A 192 -6.19 -5.06 -36.77
N PHE A 193 -6.33 -4.40 -37.91
CA PHE A 193 -5.89 -3.02 -38.10
C PHE A 193 -6.55 -2.07 -37.08
N LEU A 194 -7.89 -2.11 -36.96
CA LEU A 194 -8.59 -1.25 -36.01
C LEU A 194 -8.28 -1.59 -34.56
N LEU A 195 -8.09 -2.88 -34.25
CA LEU A 195 -7.73 -3.30 -32.90
C LEU A 195 -6.34 -2.80 -32.50
N GLY A 196 -5.33 -3.01 -33.34
CA GLY A 196 -3.97 -2.52 -33.10
C GLY A 196 -3.90 -1.00 -33.01
N LEU A 197 -4.61 -0.30 -33.90
CA LEU A 197 -4.68 1.17 -33.88
C LEU A 197 -5.34 1.66 -32.57
N THR A 198 -6.42 1.00 -32.14
CA THR A 198 -7.10 1.31 -30.89
C THR A 198 -6.20 1.08 -29.68
N TYR A 199 -5.44 -0.02 -29.66
CA TYR A 199 -4.51 -0.33 -28.60
C TYR A 199 -3.43 0.75 -28.43
N LEU A 200 -2.81 1.18 -29.54
CA LEU A 200 -1.83 2.26 -29.53
C LEU A 200 -2.44 3.58 -29.05
N ASN A 201 -3.63 3.91 -29.53
CA ASN A 201 -4.34 5.14 -29.15
C ASN A 201 -4.75 5.16 -27.66
N ARG A 202 -5.00 4.00 -27.05
CA ARG A 202 -5.34 3.88 -25.63
C ARG A 202 -4.11 3.97 -24.72
N TRP A 203 -3.06 3.23 -25.04
CA TRP A 203 -1.94 2.99 -24.11
C TRP A 203 -0.71 3.87 -24.36
N TYR A 204 -0.57 4.45 -25.55
CA TYR A 204 0.60 5.26 -25.93
C TYR A 204 0.26 6.72 -26.18
N ASN A 205 -0.94 7.15 -25.77
CA ASN A 205 -1.33 8.55 -25.70
C ASN A 205 -0.89 9.15 -24.35
N ILE A 206 0.40 9.48 -24.26
CA ILE A 206 1.05 9.88 -23.01
C ILE A 206 1.56 11.32 -23.14
N ASN A 207 1.42 12.11 -22.07
CA ASN A 207 2.02 13.43 -22.02
C ASN A 207 3.37 13.41 -21.30
N TYR A 208 4.27 14.24 -21.79
CA TYR A 208 5.51 14.65 -21.17
C TYR A 208 5.35 16.14 -20.88
N ASP A 209 4.74 16.43 -19.72
CA ASP A 209 4.15 17.73 -19.37
C ASP A 209 3.14 18.21 -20.42
N ASN A 210 3.48 19.27 -21.16
CA ASN A 210 2.61 19.84 -22.19
C ASN A 210 2.82 19.23 -23.57
N PHE A 211 3.79 18.31 -23.71
CA PHE A 211 4.13 17.66 -24.96
C PHE A 211 3.52 16.26 -25.05
N ASN A 212 2.56 16.06 -25.95
CA ASN A 212 1.91 14.76 -26.14
C ASN A 212 2.64 13.94 -27.21
N VAL A 213 3.05 12.72 -26.87
CA VAL A 213 3.83 11.85 -27.78
C VAL A 213 2.98 10.84 -28.55
N LYS A 214 1.64 10.94 -28.54
CA LYS A 214 0.76 9.99 -29.24
C LYS A 214 1.17 9.86 -30.70
N ASP A 215 1.39 10.99 -31.38
CA ASP A 215 1.69 10.97 -32.80
C ASP A 215 3.07 10.34 -33.10
N LEU A 216 4.05 10.50 -32.19
CA LEU A 216 5.32 9.78 -32.30
C LEU A 216 5.13 8.28 -32.03
N SER A 217 4.45 7.94 -30.94
CA SER A 217 4.37 6.55 -30.47
C SER A 217 3.46 5.66 -31.29
N ALA A 218 2.40 6.22 -31.87
CA ALA A 218 1.43 5.46 -32.66
C ALA A 218 1.76 5.45 -34.15
N TYR A 219 2.47 6.46 -34.66
CA TYR A 219 2.66 6.64 -36.11
C TYR A 219 4.12 6.81 -36.55
N LYS A 220 5.02 7.40 -35.75
CA LYS A 220 6.44 7.59 -36.12
C LYS A 220 7.34 6.55 -35.43
N MET A 221 7.13 5.27 -35.75
CA MET A 221 7.81 4.15 -35.06
C MET A 221 9.33 4.13 -35.29
N ASP A 222 9.81 4.70 -36.38
CA ASP A 222 11.21 4.88 -36.73
C ASP A 222 11.92 6.02 -35.99
N PHE A 223 11.26 6.72 -35.05
CA PHE A 223 11.82 7.88 -34.32
C PHE A 223 13.20 7.64 -33.67
N TYR A 224 13.50 6.38 -33.31
CA TYR A 224 14.80 5.97 -32.77
C TYR A 224 15.75 5.33 -33.80
N GLY A 225 15.52 5.54 -35.10
CA GLY A 225 16.42 5.20 -36.20
C GLY A 225 16.10 3.90 -36.94
N LYS A 226 14.94 3.27 -36.72
CA LYS A 226 14.50 2.04 -37.40
C LYS A 226 13.76 2.36 -38.71
N ASN A 227 14.48 2.91 -39.69
CA ASN A 227 13.88 3.52 -40.90
C ASN A 227 13.25 2.51 -41.89
N ASP A 228 13.40 1.20 -41.69
CA ASP A 228 12.82 0.14 -42.54
C ASP A 228 11.46 -0.39 -42.03
N VAL A 229 10.95 0.15 -40.92
CA VAL A 229 9.66 -0.25 -40.33
C VAL A 229 8.48 0.15 -41.22
N SER A 230 7.43 -0.67 -41.21
CA SER A 230 6.12 -0.32 -41.77
C SER A 230 5.14 -0.12 -40.62
N VAL A 231 4.57 1.08 -40.52
CA VAL A 231 3.58 1.44 -39.50
C VAL A 231 2.30 0.62 -39.68
N LEU A 232 1.82 0.47 -40.92
CA LEU A 232 0.62 -0.31 -41.23
C LEU A 232 0.81 -1.78 -40.87
N ASP A 233 1.94 -2.39 -41.26
CA ASP A 233 2.24 -3.80 -40.92
C ASP A 233 2.37 -3.99 -39.41
N THR A 234 3.03 -3.08 -38.71
CA THR A 234 3.19 -3.17 -37.25
C THR A 234 1.84 -3.07 -36.54
N ILE A 235 0.95 -2.17 -36.97
CA ILE A 235 -0.40 -2.04 -36.40
C ILE A 235 -1.22 -3.32 -36.63
N ILE A 236 -1.18 -3.87 -37.85
CA ILE A 236 -1.89 -5.13 -38.17
C ILE A 236 -1.31 -6.30 -37.36
N ALA A 237 0.02 -6.41 -37.27
CA ALA A 237 0.71 -7.44 -36.51
C ALA A 237 0.37 -7.38 -35.01
N LEU A 238 0.32 -6.17 -34.43
CA LEU A 238 -0.13 -5.96 -33.06
C LEU A 238 -1.58 -6.45 -32.88
N GLY A 239 -2.49 -6.09 -33.78
CA GLY A 239 -3.88 -6.55 -33.74
C GLY A 239 -4.04 -8.07 -33.88
N LYS A 240 -3.10 -8.73 -34.57
CA LYS A 240 -3.02 -10.20 -34.72
C LYS A 240 -2.24 -10.90 -33.61
N SER A 241 -1.69 -10.17 -32.63
CA SER A 241 -0.82 -10.75 -31.60
C SER A 241 -1.56 -11.62 -30.56
N GLY A 242 -2.89 -11.70 -30.68
CA GLY A 242 -3.74 -12.56 -29.86
C GLY A 242 -4.22 -11.91 -28.57
N LEU A 243 -5.30 -12.45 -28.01
CA LEU A 243 -5.97 -11.86 -26.85
C LEU A 243 -5.04 -11.73 -25.64
N GLU A 244 -4.28 -12.78 -25.30
CA GLU A 244 -3.44 -12.76 -24.10
C GLU A 244 -2.35 -11.70 -24.16
N ASN A 245 -1.71 -11.49 -25.32
CA ASN A 245 -0.70 -10.44 -25.48
C ASN A 245 -1.34 -9.04 -25.34
N LEU A 246 -2.55 -8.85 -25.87
CA LEU A 246 -3.27 -7.57 -25.85
C LEU A 246 -4.04 -7.29 -24.55
N LYS A 247 -4.13 -8.22 -23.60
CA LYS A 247 -4.76 -7.94 -22.31
C LYS A 247 -4.08 -6.75 -21.66
N ALA A 248 -4.88 -5.83 -21.12
CA ALA A 248 -4.36 -4.58 -20.56
C ALA A 248 -3.30 -4.83 -19.47
N LYS A 249 -3.46 -5.87 -18.65
CA LYS A 249 -2.50 -6.24 -17.59
C LYS A 249 -1.11 -6.65 -18.11
N ASN A 250 -1.04 -7.10 -19.37
CA ASN A 250 0.17 -7.57 -20.04
C ASN A 250 0.82 -6.46 -20.89
N ASN A 251 0.44 -5.19 -20.71
CA ASN A 251 0.89 -4.08 -21.55
C ASN A 251 2.41 -3.92 -21.69
N TYR A 252 3.18 -4.21 -20.64
CA TYR A 252 4.64 -4.13 -20.69
C TYR A 252 5.26 -5.25 -21.53
N THR A 253 4.75 -6.48 -21.41
CA THR A 253 5.16 -7.59 -22.27
C THR A 253 4.65 -7.43 -23.70
N ALA A 254 3.48 -6.82 -23.90
CA ALA A 254 2.93 -6.56 -25.22
C ALA A 254 3.84 -5.62 -26.02
N TYR A 255 4.39 -4.58 -25.37
CA TYR A 255 5.41 -3.73 -25.97
C TYR A 255 6.64 -4.55 -26.39
N ASP A 256 7.19 -5.36 -25.48
CA ASP A 256 8.39 -6.13 -25.75
C ASP A 256 8.20 -7.12 -26.90
N ASN A 257 7.04 -7.79 -26.95
CA ASN A 257 6.71 -8.80 -27.94
C ASN A 257 6.33 -8.21 -29.32
N SER A 258 5.76 -7.01 -29.37
CA SER A 258 5.10 -6.53 -30.59
C SER A 258 5.57 -5.16 -31.09
N LEU A 259 6.25 -4.36 -30.27
CA LEU A 259 6.63 -2.98 -30.60
C LEU A 259 8.12 -2.70 -30.43
N SER A 260 8.84 -3.48 -29.62
CA SER A 260 10.25 -3.20 -29.32
C SER A 260 11.15 -3.19 -30.56
N GLU A 261 10.95 -4.16 -31.47
CA GLU A 261 11.68 -4.24 -32.74
C GLU A 261 11.31 -3.08 -33.67
N ALA A 262 10.01 -2.82 -33.83
CA ALA A 262 9.49 -1.77 -34.71
C ALA A 262 9.94 -0.37 -34.26
N THR A 263 10.03 -0.15 -32.95
CA THR A 263 10.45 1.13 -32.36
C THR A 263 11.96 1.29 -32.21
N GLY A 264 12.73 0.22 -32.45
CA GLY A 264 14.19 0.22 -32.23
C GLY A 264 14.61 0.38 -30.75
N LYS A 265 13.69 0.19 -29.80
CA LYS A 265 13.95 0.33 -28.35
C LYS A 265 13.45 -0.90 -27.60
N ARG A 266 14.37 -1.57 -26.91
CA ARG A 266 14.05 -2.76 -26.10
C ARG A 266 13.59 -2.37 -24.71
N GLY A 267 12.47 -2.93 -24.23
CA GLY A 267 11.93 -2.66 -22.90
C GLY A 267 10.98 -1.47 -22.89
N LEU A 268 9.73 -1.67 -22.46
CA LEU A 268 8.74 -0.59 -22.33
C LEU A 268 9.27 0.58 -21.51
N PHE A 269 9.89 0.31 -20.36
CA PHE A 269 10.39 1.37 -19.48
C PHE A 269 11.49 2.18 -20.15
N ASN A 270 12.45 1.54 -20.81
CA ASN A 270 13.50 2.24 -21.57
C ASN A 270 12.91 3.13 -22.68
N TYR A 271 11.83 2.70 -23.32
CA TYR A 271 11.14 3.49 -24.33
C TYR A 271 10.47 4.74 -23.76
N LEU A 272 9.76 4.60 -22.65
CA LEU A 272 9.14 5.72 -21.94
C LEU A 272 10.20 6.69 -21.39
N GLU A 273 11.26 6.15 -20.77
CA GLU A 273 12.37 6.93 -20.23
C GLU A 273 13.16 7.64 -21.32
N GLY A 274 13.28 7.06 -22.51
CA GLY A 274 13.90 7.71 -23.68
C GLY A 274 13.18 8.99 -24.05
N TYR A 275 11.85 8.97 -24.14
CA TYR A 275 11.08 10.20 -24.37
C TYR A 275 11.20 11.18 -23.20
N ARG A 276 11.21 10.69 -21.96
CA ARG A 276 11.39 11.58 -20.80
C ARG A 276 12.75 12.28 -20.86
N GLN A 277 13.82 11.56 -21.20
CA GLN A 277 15.16 12.10 -21.35
C GLN A 277 15.22 13.17 -22.45
N LEU A 278 14.53 12.96 -23.56
CA LEU A 278 14.49 13.89 -24.68
C LEU A 278 13.67 15.16 -24.37
N PHE A 279 12.46 15.00 -23.85
CA PHE A 279 11.50 16.11 -23.72
C PHE A 279 11.54 16.80 -22.35
N LEU A 280 11.97 16.09 -21.31
CA LEU A 280 12.00 16.60 -19.94
C LEU A 280 13.32 16.27 -19.24
N PRO A 281 14.51 16.52 -19.83
CA PRO A 281 15.81 16.07 -19.30
C PRO A 281 16.08 16.47 -17.85
N TYR A 282 15.44 17.56 -17.39
CA TYR A 282 15.54 18.14 -16.05
C TYR A 282 14.63 17.49 -14.99
N LYS A 283 13.78 16.51 -15.35
CA LYS A 283 12.93 15.77 -14.41
C LYS A 283 13.40 14.33 -14.25
N THR A 284 13.26 13.79 -13.05
CA THR A 284 13.34 12.34 -12.81
C THR A 284 12.11 11.61 -13.37
N ASN A 285 12.21 10.29 -13.55
CA ASN A 285 11.08 9.47 -14.02
C ASN A 285 9.89 9.54 -13.04
N ASN A 286 10.16 9.57 -11.73
CA ASN A 286 9.11 9.64 -10.71
C ASN A 286 8.42 11.02 -10.66
N GLU A 287 9.17 12.12 -10.78
CA GLU A 287 8.56 13.45 -10.89
C GLU A 287 7.68 13.58 -12.12
N TRP A 288 8.12 13.04 -13.26
CA TRP A 288 7.31 12.99 -14.47
C TRP A 288 6.02 12.17 -14.28
N LEU A 289 6.09 10.98 -13.67
CA LEU A 289 4.89 10.20 -13.38
C LEU A 289 3.88 11.02 -12.58
N LYS A 290 4.33 11.69 -11.51
CA LYS A 290 3.47 12.49 -10.63
C LYS A 290 2.87 13.71 -11.31
N THR A 291 3.57 14.34 -12.26
CA THR A 291 3.03 15.50 -12.99
C THR A 291 2.14 15.09 -14.16
N ASN A 292 2.36 13.91 -14.75
CA ASN A 292 1.55 13.41 -15.88
C ASN A 292 0.26 12.70 -15.41
N THR A 293 0.34 11.84 -14.40
CA THR A 293 -0.80 11.02 -13.95
C THR A 293 -1.94 11.87 -13.36
N LYS A 294 -3.16 11.34 -13.44
CA LYS A 294 -4.33 11.88 -12.74
C LYS A 294 -4.58 11.22 -11.38
N ALA A 295 -3.83 10.17 -11.03
CA ALA A 295 -3.87 9.60 -9.70
C ALA A 295 -3.30 10.60 -8.66
N TYR A 296 -3.94 10.69 -7.50
CA TYR A 296 -3.40 11.49 -6.40
C TYR A 296 -2.35 10.69 -5.64
N ILE A 297 -1.08 11.00 -5.84
CA ILE A 297 0.05 10.27 -5.27
C ILE A 297 0.67 11.05 -4.10
N VAL A 298 0.73 10.42 -2.92
CA VAL A 298 1.49 10.92 -1.77
C VAL A 298 2.62 9.94 -1.44
N GLU A 299 3.85 10.45 -1.46
CA GLU A 299 5.06 9.70 -1.14
C GLU A 299 5.60 10.20 0.20
N ALA A 300 5.42 9.40 1.25
CA ALA A 300 5.79 9.73 2.61
C ALA A 300 7.18 9.16 2.93
N LYS A 301 8.20 10.02 2.84
CA LYS A 301 9.54 9.74 3.37
C LYS A 301 9.50 9.72 4.90
N SER A 302 10.39 8.93 5.49
CA SER A 302 10.60 8.84 6.94
C SER A 302 10.99 10.19 7.52
N ASP A 303 10.60 10.44 8.78
CA ASP A 303 11.11 11.57 9.55
C ASP A 303 12.33 11.15 10.41
N VAL A 304 12.72 9.88 10.41
CA VAL A 304 13.96 9.41 11.04
C VAL A 304 15.13 9.78 10.14
N ALA A 305 16.08 10.59 10.64
CA ALA A 305 17.16 11.15 9.85
C ALA A 305 17.98 10.11 9.05
N GLU A 306 18.30 8.97 9.66
CA GLU A 306 19.03 7.87 9.00
C GLU A 306 18.25 7.28 7.82
N ALA A 307 16.99 6.87 8.04
CA ALA A 307 16.13 6.34 6.98
C ALA A 307 15.86 7.39 5.90
N ARG A 308 15.68 8.65 6.30
CA ARG A 308 15.47 9.77 5.40
C ARG A 308 16.66 10.00 4.48
N GLN A 309 17.88 9.92 5.00
CA GLN A 309 19.10 10.05 4.20
C GLN A 309 19.19 8.96 3.13
N LEU A 310 18.85 7.71 3.46
CA LEU A 310 18.78 6.61 2.49
C LEU A 310 17.75 6.88 1.40
N GLN A 311 16.58 7.40 1.76
CA GLN A 311 15.49 7.72 0.83
C GLN A 311 15.75 8.96 -0.03
N ASP A 312 16.53 9.93 0.47
CA ASP A 312 16.93 11.13 -0.27
C ASP A 312 18.06 10.83 -1.25
N ALA A 313 18.95 9.89 -0.91
CA ALA A 313 20.01 9.41 -1.81
C ALA A 313 19.55 8.31 -2.78
N ALA A 314 18.30 7.84 -2.68
CA ALA A 314 17.78 6.78 -3.53
C ALA A 314 17.49 7.30 -4.94
N GLU A 315 18.04 6.61 -5.94
CA GLU A 315 17.79 6.88 -7.35
C GLU A 315 17.31 5.62 -8.08
N GLY A 316 16.42 5.80 -9.07
CA GLY A 316 15.91 4.73 -9.91
C GLY A 316 15.35 3.56 -9.10
N LYS A 317 15.71 2.33 -9.48
CA LYS A 317 15.20 1.09 -8.88
C LYS A 317 15.74 0.76 -7.47
N SER A 318 16.28 1.75 -6.75
CA SER A 318 16.78 1.55 -5.39
C SER A 318 15.67 1.04 -4.47
N LYS A 319 15.95 0.01 -3.66
CA LYS A 319 15.01 -0.50 -2.64
C LYS A 319 14.63 0.55 -1.60
N TYR A 320 15.46 1.59 -1.43
CA TYR A 320 15.23 2.69 -0.51
C TYR A 320 14.31 3.77 -1.09
N SER A 321 13.97 3.72 -2.39
CA SER A 321 13.10 4.73 -2.98
C SER A 321 11.66 4.61 -2.46
N VAL A 322 11.03 5.76 -2.19
CA VAL A 322 9.58 5.86 -1.97
C VAL A 322 8.82 6.19 -3.25
N GLY A 323 9.53 6.44 -4.37
CA GLY A 323 8.94 6.81 -5.65
C GLY A 323 8.01 5.72 -6.18
N VAL A 324 6.77 6.09 -6.55
CA VAL A 324 5.83 5.11 -7.12
C VAL A 324 6.36 4.55 -8.44
N TYR A 325 6.99 5.39 -9.28
CA TYR A 325 7.61 4.94 -10.53
C TYR A 325 8.74 3.93 -10.25
N ASP A 326 9.62 4.29 -9.32
CA ASP A 326 10.80 3.52 -8.96
C ASP A 326 10.42 2.13 -8.44
N LYS A 327 9.40 2.06 -7.59
CA LYS A 327 8.90 0.79 -7.07
C LYS A 327 8.20 -0.05 -8.13
N ILE A 328 7.40 0.55 -9.02
CA ILE A 328 6.73 -0.21 -10.10
C ILE A 328 7.75 -0.77 -11.10
N THR A 329 8.83 -0.04 -11.35
CA THR A 329 9.87 -0.44 -12.31
C THR A 329 10.97 -1.30 -11.69
N ALA A 330 11.01 -1.44 -10.35
CA ALA A 330 11.93 -2.33 -9.65
C ALA A 330 11.83 -3.78 -10.16
N ASP A 331 12.97 -4.48 -10.17
CA ASP A 331 13.05 -5.79 -10.82
C ASP A 331 12.20 -6.85 -10.13
N ASN A 332 12.08 -6.76 -8.80
CA ASN A 332 11.30 -7.65 -7.93
C ASN A 332 9.81 -7.29 -7.83
N TRP A 333 9.36 -6.24 -8.52
CA TRP A 333 7.94 -5.87 -8.51
C TRP A 333 7.17 -6.68 -9.55
N GLU A 334 6.18 -7.45 -9.10
CA GLU A 334 5.38 -8.33 -9.96
C GLU A 334 4.30 -7.58 -10.76
N HIS A 335 4.07 -6.30 -10.49
CA HIS A 335 2.90 -5.57 -11.02
C HIS A 335 3.28 -4.42 -11.95
N LYS A 336 4.22 -4.72 -12.87
CA LYS A 336 4.74 -3.79 -13.87
C LYS A 336 3.66 -3.23 -14.81
N GLY A 337 2.59 -3.99 -15.03
CA GLY A 337 1.43 -3.58 -15.84
C GLY A 337 0.64 -2.38 -15.28
N MET A 338 0.95 -1.89 -14.08
CA MET A 338 0.31 -0.70 -13.50
C MET A 338 0.74 0.63 -14.14
N LEU A 339 1.92 0.70 -14.74
CA LEU A 339 2.51 1.98 -15.14
C LEU A 339 1.75 2.67 -16.28
N LEU A 340 1.45 1.96 -17.36
CA LEU A 340 0.71 2.54 -18.49
C LEU A 340 -0.70 3.01 -18.11
N PRO A 341 -1.49 2.24 -17.35
CA PRO A 341 -2.73 2.72 -16.77
C PRO A 341 -2.58 4.03 -16.00
N LEU A 342 -1.59 4.17 -15.10
CA LEU A 342 -1.35 5.43 -14.38
C LEU A 342 -1.01 6.59 -15.32
N LEU A 343 -0.20 6.36 -16.35
CA LEU A 343 0.22 7.40 -17.30
C LEU A 343 -0.89 7.85 -18.26
N THR A 344 -1.95 7.06 -18.41
CA THR A 344 -3.00 7.27 -19.41
C THR A 344 -4.39 7.49 -18.81
N MET A 345 -4.48 7.67 -17.49
CA MET A 345 -5.71 8.08 -16.83
C MET A 345 -6.17 9.44 -17.37
N THR A 346 -7.48 9.58 -17.57
CA THR A 346 -8.04 10.84 -18.10
C THR A 346 -8.57 11.75 -16.99
N GLU A 347 -9.03 11.16 -15.89
CA GLU A 347 -9.65 11.87 -14.77
C GLU A 347 -9.09 11.43 -13.41
N LYS A 348 -9.36 12.24 -12.38
CA LYS A 348 -9.12 11.84 -10.99
C LYS A 348 -10.08 10.73 -10.59
N GLY A 349 -9.59 9.77 -9.83
CA GLY A 349 -10.42 8.65 -9.33
C GLY A 349 -9.65 7.57 -8.58
N VAL A 350 -8.32 7.61 -8.64
CA VAL A 350 -7.41 6.72 -7.93
C VAL A 350 -6.47 7.54 -7.06
N TYR A 351 -6.16 7.05 -5.87
CA TYR A 351 -5.08 7.56 -5.04
C TYR A 351 -4.01 6.49 -4.84
N ALA A 352 -2.78 6.92 -4.56
CA ALA A 352 -1.70 6.06 -4.10
C ALA A 352 -0.93 6.69 -2.93
N ILE A 353 -0.57 5.88 -1.94
CA ILE A 353 0.29 6.25 -0.82
C ILE A 353 1.51 5.33 -0.85
N SER A 354 2.70 5.90 -0.99
CA SER A 354 3.94 5.14 -0.95
C SER A 354 4.80 5.59 0.23
N ASN A 355 5.32 4.64 1.01
CA ASN A 355 6.23 4.91 2.13
C ASN A 355 7.43 3.94 2.06
N MET A 356 8.20 3.73 3.13
CA MET A 356 9.38 2.85 3.06
C MET A 356 9.08 1.36 2.78
N SER A 357 7.88 0.87 3.11
CA SER A 357 7.57 -0.57 3.11
C SER A 357 6.36 -0.94 2.22
N THR A 358 5.44 -0.01 1.98
CA THR A 358 4.20 -0.28 1.24
C THR A 358 3.93 0.68 0.10
N ILE A 359 3.08 0.22 -0.81
CA ILE A 359 2.32 1.06 -1.75
C ILE A 359 0.85 0.75 -1.54
N SER A 360 0.09 1.69 -0.99
CA SER A 360 -1.37 1.58 -0.87
C SER A 360 -2.06 2.23 -2.06
N MET A 361 -3.09 1.60 -2.61
CA MET A 361 -3.86 2.15 -3.73
C MET A 361 -5.36 1.93 -3.51
N GLY A 362 -6.17 2.93 -3.88
CA GLY A 362 -7.63 2.87 -3.73
C GLY A 362 -8.39 3.79 -4.67
N ALA A 363 -9.70 3.55 -4.78
CA ALA A 363 -10.61 4.34 -5.59
C ALA A 363 -11.32 5.41 -4.75
N TYR A 364 -11.56 6.58 -5.34
CA TYR A 364 -12.31 7.67 -4.71
C TYR A 364 -13.76 7.24 -4.42
N ASP A 365 -14.38 6.47 -5.33
CA ASP A 365 -15.77 6.01 -5.25
C ASP A 365 -16.09 5.25 -3.95
N ARG A 366 -15.09 4.67 -3.28
CA ARG A 366 -15.24 3.99 -1.97
C ARG A 366 -15.65 4.93 -0.84
N TYR A 367 -15.41 6.23 -1.00
CA TYR A 367 -15.62 7.28 0.00
C TYR A 367 -16.75 8.24 -0.39
N ARG A 368 -17.61 7.88 -1.34
CA ARG A 368 -18.69 8.76 -1.82
C ARG A 368 -19.76 9.06 -0.76
N LEU A 369 -19.99 8.15 0.18
CA LEU A 369 -20.91 8.37 1.30
C LEU A 369 -20.20 9.02 2.49
N ASP A 370 -20.78 10.08 3.04
CA ASP A 370 -20.36 10.63 4.32
C ASP A 370 -20.87 9.80 5.51
N ALA A 371 -20.50 10.21 6.72
CA ALA A 371 -20.86 9.50 7.95
C ALA A 371 -22.38 9.40 8.18
N ASN A 372 -23.17 10.27 7.54
CA ASN A 372 -24.64 10.28 7.61
C ASN A 372 -25.29 9.62 6.38
N ASN A 373 -24.51 8.91 5.56
CA ASN A 373 -24.92 8.29 4.29
C ASN A 373 -25.41 9.27 3.22
N ARG A 374 -25.00 10.54 3.28
CA ARG A 374 -25.24 11.48 2.17
C ARG A 374 -24.20 11.25 1.08
N VAL A 375 -24.65 11.31 -0.17
CA VAL A 375 -23.79 11.24 -1.35
C VAL A 375 -23.04 12.57 -1.49
N ARG A 376 -21.70 12.52 -1.44
CA ARG A 376 -20.82 13.66 -1.73
C ARG A 376 -20.89 14.02 -3.22
N THR A 377 -20.84 15.31 -3.50
CA THR A 377 -20.53 15.82 -4.85
C THR A 377 -19.12 15.42 -5.27
N ASP A 378 -18.81 15.47 -6.57
CA ASP A 378 -17.48 15.10 -7.06
C ASP A 378 -16.38 16.01 -6.46
N ALA A 379 -16.66 17.30 -6.22
CA ALA A 379 -15.71 18.22 -5.57
C ALA A 379 -15.48 17.89 -4.08
N GLU A 380 -16.56 17.67 -3.31
CA GLU A 380 -16.47 17.25 -1.89
C GLU A 380 -15.75 15.91 -1.75
N LEU A 381 -15.98 14.98 -2.70
CA LEU A 381 -15.32 13.68 -2.70
C LEU A 381 -13.81 13.81 -2.91
N ILE A 382 -13.39 14.65 -3.87
CA ILE A 382 -11.98 14.90 -4.13
C ILE A 382 -11.30 15.51 -2.90
N GLU A 383 -11.88 16.58 -2.35
CA GLU A 383 -11.31 17.26 -1.17
C GLU A 383 -11.18 16.29 0.01
N TYR A 384 -12.25 15.53 0.30
CA TYR A 384 -12.27 14.57 1.39
C TYR A 384 -11.24 13.45 1.20
N VAL A 385 -11.18 12.84 0.01
CA VAL A 385 -10.23 11.74 -0.24
C VAL A 385 -8.80 12.25 -0.17
N GLU A 386 -8.46 13.37 -0.82
CA GLU A 386 -7.09 13.89 -0.82
C GLU A 386 -6.63 14.28 0.60
N ASP A 387 -7.51 14.84 1.43
CA ASP A 387 -7.23 15.09 2.85
C ASP A 387 -6.95 13.81 3.63
N ARG A 388 -7.83 12.81 3.49
CA ARG A 388 -7.67 11.52 4.17
C ARG A 388 -6.45 10.75 3.67
N VAL A 389 -6.06 10.90 2.40
CA VAL A 389 -4.83 10.33 1.83
C VAL A 389 -3.59 10.93 2.51
N ARG A 390 -3.52 12.27 2.66
CA ARG A 390 -2.39 12.92 3.37
C ARG A 390 -2.30 12.45 4.82
N LYS A 391 -3.42 12.44 5.54
CA LYS A 391 -3.47 11.98 6.93
C LYS A 391 -3.08 10.50 7.08
N THR A 392 -3.57 9.65 6.18
CA THR A 392 -3.22 8.22 6.16
C THR A 392 -1.74 8.02 5.83
N ALA A 393 -1.17 8.82 4.93
CA ALA A 393 0.25 8.77 4.61
C ALA A 393 1.13 9.11 5.82
N GLU A 394 0.74 10.10 6.62
CA GLU A 394 1.40 10.44 7.89
C GLU A 394 1.31 9.28 8.89
N TYR A 395 0.12 8.70 9.09
CA TYR A 395 -0.07 7.55 9.98
C TYR A 395 0.75 6.32 9.57
N GLN A 396 0.77 5.98 8.28
CA GLN A 396 1.55 4.85 7.78
C GLN A 396 3.06 5.11 7.91
N ARG A 397 3.54 6.33 7.61
CA ARG A 397 4.94 6.73 7.85
C ARG A 397 5.30 6.61 9.31
N ASP A 398 4.50 7.21 10.19
CA ASP A 398 4.79 7.29 11.63
C ASP A 398 4.81 5.89 12.28
N HIS A 399 3.95 4.98 11.81
CA HIS A 399 3.99 3.57 12.23
C HIS A 399 5.31 2.89 11.85
N TYR A 400 5.83 3.11 10.63
CA TYR A 400 7.11 2.53 10.23
C TYR A 400 8.31 3.23 10.85
N ASP A 401 8.23 4.54 11.09
CA ASP A 401 9.26 5.27 11.83
C ASP A 401 9.37 4.72 13.26
N PHE A 402 8.26 4.37 13.90
CA PHE A 402 8.27 3.67 15.18
C PHE A 402 9.04 2.35 15.09
N TRP A 403 8.70 1.48 14.14
CA TRP A 403 9.39 0.20 13.98
C TRP A 403 10.88 0.40 13.68
N TYR A 404 11.22 1.33 12.80
CA TYR A 404 12.61 1.64 12.43
C TYR A 404 13.46 2.04 13.64
N LYS A 405 12.89 2.76 14.61
CA LYS A 405 13.57 3.22 15.83
C LYS A 405 13.84 2.11 16.86
N ILE A 406 13.10 1.00 16.81
CA ILE A 406 13.17 -0.04 17.86
C ILE A 406 13.74 -1.36 17.38
N LEU A 407 13.87 -1.58 16.06
CA LEU A 407 14.39 -2.83 15.51
C LEU A 407 15.92 -2.86 15.50
N SER A 408 16.49 -4.07 15.52
CA SER A 408 17.90 -4.28 15.23
C SER A 408 18.31 -3.70 13.87
N PRO A 409 19.61 -3.36 13.67
CA PRO A 409 20.11 -2.85 12.40
C PRO A 409 19.79 -3.73 11.18
N GLU A 410 19.85 -5.05 11.34
CA GLU A 410 19.54 -6.02 10.28
C GLU A 410 18.05 -6.04 9.95
N SER A 411 17.18 -5.87 10.95
CA SER A 411 15.74 -5.87 10.73
C SER A 411 15.19 -4.54 10.25
N LYS A 412 15.74 -3.40 10.70
CA LYS A 412 15.29 -2.10 10.20
C LYS A 412 15.57 -1.93 8.70
N ASP A 413 16.65 -2.51 8.16
CA ASP A 413 16.91 -2.51 6.71
C ASP A 413 15.88 -3.34 5.92
N LYS A 414 15.30 -4.39 6.52
CA LYS A 414 14.23 -5.19 5.89
C LYS A 414 12.88 -4.46 5.79
N LEU A 415 12.71 -3.31 6.49
CA LEU A 415 11.54 -2.46 6.32
C LEU A 415 11.50 -1.81 4.92
N PHE A 416 12.65 -1.66 4.25
CA PHE A 416 12.72 -1.12 2.89
C PHE A 416 12.33 -2.18 1.87
N ARG A 417 11.02 -2.25 1.61
CA ARG A 417 10.40 -3.20 0.68
C ARG A 417 9.15 -2.58 0.05
N SER A 418 8.49 -3.35 -0.82
CA SER A 418 7.25 -2.91 -1.48
C SER A 418 6.19 -3.98 -1.32
N VAL A 419 5.33 -3.83 -0.31
CA VAL A 419 4.10 -4.62 -0.15
C VAL A 419 2.92 -3.81 -0.68
N LEU A 420 2.14 -4.40 -1.57
CA LEU A 420 0.97 -3.75 -2.14
C LEU A 420 -0.22 -3.84 -1.19
N VAL A 421 -0.93 -2.73 -1.03
CA VAL A 421 -2.15 -2.66 -0.19
C VAL A 421 -3.30 -2.13 -1.03
N TYR A 422 -4.32 -2.94 -1.25
CA TYR A 422 -5.53 -2.55 -1.96
C TYR A 422 -6.64 -2.13 -1.01
N ASP A 423 -7.08 -0.89 -1.15
CA ASP A 423 -8.35 -0.43 -0.59
C ASP A 423 -9.48 -0.90 -1.52
N GLY A 424 -10.12 -2.01 -1.16
CA GLY A 424 -10.82 -2.88 -2.10
C GLY A 424 -12.05 -2.31 -2.81
N PHE A 425 -12.78 -3.20 -3.48
CA PHE A 425 -13.76 -2.80 -4.50
C PHE A 425 -15.19 -2.66 -4.00
N SER A 426 -15.39 -2.46 -2.70
CA SER A 426 -16.71 -2.07 -2.16
C SER A 426 -16.97 -0.59 -2.46
N LEU A 427 -17.33 -0.31 -3.70
CA LEU A 427 -17.53 1.05 -4.22
C LEU A 427 -18.96 1.53 -3.98
N VAL A 428 -19.14 2.84 -4.13
CA VAL A 428 -20.45 3.49 -4.09
C VAL A 428 -20.64 4.27 -5.39
N ASP A 429 -21.74 4.00 -6.09
CA ASP A 429 -22.07 4.72 -7.32
C ASP A 429 -22.61 6.14 -7.05
N LYS A 430 -22.86 6.91 -8.12
CA LYS A 430 -23.37 8.28 -8.03
C LYS A 430 -24.77 8.39 -7.41
N ASN A 431 -25.52 7.29 -7.30
CA ASN A 431 -26.83 7.24 -6.65
C ASN A 431 -26.73 6.88 -5.15
N GLY A 432 -25.51 6.63 -4.65
CA GLY A 432 -25.28 6.20 -3.26
C GLY A 432 -25.43 4.69 -3.05
N GLN A 433 -25.59 3.90 -4.12
CA GLN A 433 -25.71 2.45 -3.98
C GLN A 433 -24.33 1.82 -3.76
N LYS A 434 -24.21 1.06 -2.67
CA LYS A 434 -23.01 0.28 -2.35
C LYS A 434 -23.04 -1.07 -3.07
N TYR A 435 -21.94 -1.47 -3.68
CA TYR A 435 -21.78 -2.76 -4.34
C TYR A 435 -20.30 -3.19 -4.34
N TRP A 436 -20.03 -4.45 -4.68
CA TRP A 436 -18.67 -4.89 -4.99
C TRP A 436 -18.46 -4.76 -6.48
N ALA A 437 -17.63 -3.81 -6.91
CA ALA A 437 -17.40 -3.56 -8.33
C ALA A 437 -16.70 -4.75 -8.99
N PRO A 438 -17.22 -5.30 -10.11
CA PRO A 438 -16.51 -6.30 -10.88
C PRO A 438 -15.25 -5.71 -11.56
N ALA A 439 -14.32 -6.56 -12.01
CA ALA A 439 -13.07 -6.12 -12.63
C ALA A 439 -13.29 -5.16 -13.81
N ASN A 440 -14.24 -5.48 -14.70
CA ASN A 440 -14.64 -4.65 -15.83
C ASN A 440 -15.91 -3.81 -15.53
N ASP A 441 -16.02 -3.25 -14.32
CA ASP A 441 -17.16 -2.42 -13.97
C ASP A 441 -17.22 -1.15 -14.83
N LYS A 442 -18.22 -1.06 -15.72
CA LYS A 442 -18.43 0.10 -16.59
C LYS A 442 -18.97 1.33 -15.84
N LYS A 443 -19.42 1.17 -14.58
CA LYS A 443 -19.96 2.27 -13.76
C LYS A 443 -18.86 3.06 -13.04
N SER A 444 -17.71 2.44 -12.78
CA SER A 444 -16.59 3.07 -12.10
C SER A 444 -15.43 3.34 -13.06
N LEU A 445 -15.08 4.61 -13.21
CA LEU A 445 -13.96 5.02 -14.04
C LEU A 445 -12.62 4.49 -13.48
N ALA A 446 -12.46 4.42 -12.16
CA ALA A 446 -11.27 3.84 -11.54
C ALA A 446 -11.07 2.36 -11.92
N MET A 447 -12.17 1.61 -12.08
CA MET A 447 -12.11 0.23 -12.57
C MET A 447 -11.75 0.16 -14.06
N GLN A 448 -12.35 1.03 -14.89
CA GLN A 448 -12.09 1.05 -16.33
C GLN A 448 -10.70 1.57 -16.72
N GLU A 449 -10.17 2.55 -15.98
CA GLU A 449 -8.91 3.22 -16.36
C GLU A 449 -7.68 2.67 -15.63
N PHE A 450 -7.86 2.09 -14.43
CA PHE A 450 -6.74 1.66 -13.61
C PHE A 450 -6.84 0.24 -13.06
N PHE A 451 -7.72 -0.06 -12.11
CA PHE A 451 -7.68 -1.34 -11.39
C PHE A 451 -7.94 -2.56 -12.29
N GLY A 452 -8.91 -2.44 -13.19
CA GLY A 452 -9.17 -3.43 -14.23
C GLY A 452 -7.97 -3.60 -15.17
N PRO A 453 -7.50 -2.54 -15.85
CA PRO A 453 -6.33 -2.57 -16.71
C PRO A 453 -5.03 -3.05 -16.06
N ALA A 454 -4.80 -2.72 -14.79
CA ALA A 454 -3.63 -3.18 -14.04
C ALA A 454 -3.67 -4.71 -13.81
N GLY A 455 -4.81 -5.37 -14.07
CA GLY A 455 -5.03 -6.78 -13.82
C GLY A 455 -5.16 -7.09 -12.33
N LYS A 456 -5.68 -6.12 -11.56
CA LYS A 456 -5.66 -6.17 -10.11
C LYS A 456 -7.06 -5.94 -9.56
N TRP A 457 -7.77 -7.05 -9.51
CA TRP A 457 -9.07 -7.18 -8.91
C TRP A 457 -9.11 -8.46 -8.09
N TYR A 458 -9.90 -8.48 -7.02
CA TYR A 458 -10.11 -9.67 -6.22
C TYR A 458 -11.56 -9.71 -5.70
N PRO A 459 -12.12 -10.92 -5.49
CA PRO A 459 -13.45 -11.05 -4.91
C PRO A 459 -13.41 -10.80 -3.39
N SER A 460 -14.46 -10.21 -2.84
CA SER A 460 -14.62 -10.08 -1.39
C SER A 460 -14.66 -11.46 -0.73
N LYS A 461 -13.94 -11.61 0.37
CA LYS A 461 -14.02 -12.77 1.26
C LYS A 461 -14.93 -12.52 2.47
N GLY A 462 -15.51 -11.31 2.57
CA GLY A 462 -16.36 -10.91 3.69
C GLY A 462 -15.60 -10.55 4.97
N TYR A 463 -14.28 -10.41 4.91
CA TYR A 463 -13.46 -9.96 6.03
C TYR A 463 -13.46 -8.43 6.14
N ASN A 464 -12.76 -7.89 7.15
CA ASN A 464 -12.44 -6.46 7.18
C ASN A 464 -11.26 -6.16 6.24
N ALA A 465 -10.20 -6.94 6.39
CA ALA A 465 -9.04 -7.01 5.51
C ALA A 465 -8.39 -8.39 5.66
N TYR A 466 -7.45 -8.72 4.78
CA TYR A 466 -6.59 -9.89 4.93
C TYR A 466 -5.27 -9.72 4.17
N ALA A 467 -4.19 -10.28 4.71
CA ALA A 467 -2.87 -10.33 4.10
C ALA A 467 -2.56 -11.71 3.51
N THR A 468 -1.87 -11.75 2.38
CA THR A 468 -1.38 -12.99 1.74
C THR A 468 0.11 -13.22 1.98
N GLY A 469 0.79 -12.34 2.71
CA GLY A 469 2.25 -12.32 2.87
C GLY A 469 2.98 -11.46 1.84
N SER A 470 2.34 -11.15 0.70
CA SER A 470 2.89 -10.30 -0.37
C SER A 470 1.97 -9.14 -0.78
N VAL A 471 0.66 -9.28 -0.52
CA VAL A 471 -0.36 -8.27 -0.80
C VAL A 471 -1.35 -8.23 0.37
N THR A 472 -1.87 -7.04 0.68
CA THR A 472 -2.96 -6.83 1.63
C THR A 472 -4.20 -6.34 0.91
N HIS A 473 -5.35 -6.89 1.27
CA HIS A 473 -6.64 -6.60 0.66
C HIS A 473 -7.62 -6.07 1.72
N PHE A 474 -8.25 -4.92 1.49
CA PHE A 474 -9.27 -4.34 2.36
C PHE A 474 -10.68 -4.58 1.80
N ASP A 475 -11.49 -5.34 2.52
CA ASP A 475 -12.84 -5.72 2.09
C ASP A 475 -13.87 -4.73 2.62
N ALA A 476 -14.23 -4.86 3.91
CA ALA A 476 -15.21 -4.00 4.57
C ALA A 476 -14.59 -2.76 5.24
N ALA A 477 -13.37 -2.88 5.80
CA ALA A 477 -12.69 -1.74 6.39
C ALA A 477 -12.23 -0.78 5.28
N LYS A 478 -12.44 0.52 5.46
CA LYS A 478 -12.00 1.54 4.50
C LYS A 478 -10.62 2.05 4.91
N LEU A 479 -9.60 1.83 4.08
CA LEU A 479 -8.21 2.13 4.43
C LEU A 479 -8.00 3.55 4.95
N LEU A 480 -8.63 4.53 4.31
CA LEU A 480 -8.44 5.95 4.64
C LEU A 480 -9.18 6.40 5.91
N GLU A 481 -10.02 5.56 6.53
CA GLU A 481 -10.70 5.88 7.80
C GLU A 481 -9.82 5.53 9.01
N ASP A 482 -10.13 6.11 10.17
CA ASP A 482 -9.30 5.93 11.39
C ASP A 482 -9.24 4.44 11.81
N TYR A 483 -10.38 3.73 11.80
CA TYR A 483 -10.39 2.28 12.03
C TYR A 483 -9.62 1.50 10.95
N GLY A 484 -9.71 1.91 9.69
CA GLY A 484 -8.97 1.28 8.60
C GLY A 484 -7.46 1.39 8.74
N ASN A 485 -6.98 2.49 9.31
CA ASN A 485 -5.56 2.66 9.63
C ASN A 485 -5.11 1.74 10.78
N SER A 486 -5.95 1.51 11.79
CA SER A 486 -5.66 0.47 12.81
C SER A 486 -5.61 -0.93 12.17
N VAL A 487 -6.57 -1.27 11.30
CA VAL A 487 -6.58 -2.52 10.54
C VAL A 487 -5.34 -2.64 9.64
N TYR A 488 -4.86 -1.54 9.04
CA TYR A 488 -3.61 -1.53 8.30
C TYR A 488 -2.43 -2.04 9.15
N THR A 489 -2.28 -1.56 10.39
CA THR A 489 -1.19 -2.05 11.28
C THR A 489 -1.35 -3.52 11.66
N HIS A 490 -2.58 -4.00 11.75
CA HIS A 490 -2.88 -5.42 11.95
C HIS A 490 -2.39 -6.26 10.76
N GLU A 491 -2.76 -5.89 9.54
CA GLU A 491 -2.31 -6.61 8.34
C GLU A 491 -0.80 -6.49 8.11
N MET A 492 -0.21 -5.33 8.46
CA MET A 492 1.24 -5.17 8.40
C MET A 492 1.97 -6.02 9.44
N THR A 493 1.34 -6.35 10.57
CA THR A 493 1.86 -7.36 11.50
C THR A 493 1.91 -8.72 10.82
N HIS A 494 0.82 -9.15 10.17
CA HIS A 494 0.80 -10.44 9.43
C HIS A 494 1.88 -10.54 8.36
N ASN A 495 2.19 -9.43 7.67
CA ASN A 495 3.23 -9.38 6.63
C ASN A 495 4.66 -9.23 7.17
N SER A 496 4.86 -8.82 8.43
CA SER A 496 6.16 -8.36 8.94
C SER A 496 6.62 -9.05 10.20
N ASP A 497 5.76 -9.75 10.93
CA ASP A 497 6.06 -10.23 12.28
C ASP A 497 7.28 -11.15 12.33
N GLY A 498 7.21 -12.37 11.78
CA GLY A 498 8.29 -13.35 11.89
C GLY A 498 9.60 -12.94 11.21
N ALA A 499 9.51 -12.17 10.12
CA ALA A 499 10.67 -11.81 9.29
C ALA A 499 11.35 -10.50 9.70
N ILE A 500 10.61 -9.57 10.30
CA ILE A 500 11.06 -8.20 10.60
C ILE A 500 10.85 -7.89 12.08
N TYR A 501 9.61 -7.89 12.58
CA TYR A 501 9.30 -7.46 13.96
C TYR A 501 9.82 -8.44 15.02
N PHE A 502 10.04 -9.69 14.67
CA PHE A 502 10.67 -10.69 15.55
C PHE A 502 12.12 -10.95 15.15
N GLU A 503 12.75 -9.96 14.52
CA GLU A 503 14.18 -9.96 14.19
C GLU A 503 14.65 -11.11 13.28
N GLY A 504 13.70 -11.76 12.59
CA GLY A 504 13.97 -12.90 11.70
C GLY A 504 13.91 -14.27 12.39
N TYR A 505 13.60 -14.32 13.68
CA TYR A 505 13.48 -15.58 14.43
C TYR A 505 12.18 -16.35 14.15
N GLY A 506 11.28 -15.79 13.34
CA GLY A 506 9.95 -16.38 13.10
C GLY A 506 9.02 -16.25 14.30
N ARG A 507 7.78 -16.69 14.11
CA ARG A 507 6.79 -16.78 15.20
C ARG A 507 7.19 -17.91 16.16
N ARG A 508 6.90 -17.75 17.45
CA ARG A 508 7.00 -18.86 18.40
C ARG A 508 6.05 -19.98 18.01
N GLU A 509 6.53 -21.21 18.07
CA GLU A 509 5.86 -22.38 17.53
C GLU A 509 4.56 -22.71 18.27
N GLY A 510 3.61 -23.27 17.54
CA GLY A 510 2.27 -23.59 18.05
C GLY A 510 1.32 -22.40 18.14
N LEU A 511 1.77 -21.14 17.96
CA LEU A 511 0.92 -19.94 18.01
C LEU A 511 0.55 -19.44 16.61
N GLY A 512 -0.72 -19.06 16.44
CA GLY A 512 -1.22 -18.56 15.15
C GLY A 512 -0.96 -17.06 14.93
N ALA A 513 -1.13 -16.61 13.69
CA ALA A 513 -0.82 -15.24 13.26
C ALA A 513 -1.69 -14.16 13.93
N GLU A 514 -2.99 -14.41 14.11
CA GLU A 514 -3.96 -13.43 14.66
C GLU A 514 -3.66 -13.05 16.11
N LEU A 515 -3.01 -13.96 16.83
CA LEU A 515 -2.55 -13.71 18.19
C LEU A 515 -1.55 -12.56 18.27
N TYR A 516 -0.67 -12.44 17.27
CA TYR A 516 0.38 -11.42 17.22
C TYR A 516 -0.14 -10.05 16.75
N ALA A 517 -1.20 -10.04 15.97
CA ALA A 517 -1.80 -8.80 15.47
C ALA A 517 -2.79 -8.22 16.50
N ARG A 518 -4.01 -8.74 16.59
CA ARG A 518 -5.05 -8.18 17.47
C ARG A 518 -4.65 -8.33 18.94
N GLY A 519 -4.61 -7.21 19.67
CA GLY A 519 -4.31 -7.18 21.10
C GLY A 519 -2.83 -7.31 21.45
N LEU A 520 -1.92 -7.25 20.47
CA LEU A 520 -0.48 -7.23 20.70
C LEU A 520 0.22 -6.15 19.85
N LEU A 521 0.37 -6.33 18.54
CA LEU A 521 1.11 -5.38 17.68
C LEU A 521 0.23 -4.48 16.80
N GLN A 522 -1.07 -4.75 16.72
CA GLN A 522 -2.04 -3.81 16.13
C GLN A 522 -2.11 -2.52 16.98
N SER A 523 -2.03 -1.37 16.32
CA SER A 523 -2.30 -0.09 16.97
C SER A 523 -3.72 -0.03 17.49
N SER A 524 -3.92 0.59 18.65
CA SER A 524 -5.26 0.79 19.23
C SER A 524 -6.23 1.33 18.17
N PRO A 525 -7.44 0.76 18.03
CA PRO A 525 -8.48 1.23 17.10
C PRO A 525 -8.96 2.66 17.35
N SER A 526 -8.84 3.14 18.59
CA SER A 526 -9.14 4.52 18.96
C SER A 526 -8.24 4.97 20.14
N PRO A 527 -8.05 6.28 20.33
CA PRO A 527 -7.22 6.81 21.42
C PRO A 527 -7.81 6.60 22.83
N ASP A 528 -9.09 6.25 22.93
CA ASP A 528 -9.87 6.09 24.16
C ASP A 528 -10.25 4.62 24.47
N GLU A 529 -9.93 3.66 23.59
CA GLU A 529 -10.20 2.24 23.84
C GLU A 529 -9.40 1.75 25.07
N PRO A 530 -10.05 1.21 26.11
CA PRO A 530 -9.39 0.88 27.36
C PRO A 530 -8.67 -0.48 27.32
N THR A 531 -7.82 -0.71 26.32
CA THR A 531 -7.10 -1.99 26.13
C THR A 531 -5.59 -1.84 26.29
N ILE A 532 -4.91 -2.92 26.65
CA ILE A 532 -3.44 -2.97 26.67
C ILE A 532 -2.96 -3.06 25.21
N THR A 533 -2.79 -1.89 24.60
CA THR A 533 -2.30 -1.70 23.23
C THR A 533 -1.46 -0.42 23.12
N LEU A 534 -0.77 -0.26 22.00
CA LEU A 534 0.02 0.93 21.68
C LEU A 534 -0.77 1.82 20.69
N ASN A 535 -0.78 3.13 20.89
CA ASN A 535 -1.41 4.07 19.96
C ASN A 535 -0.38 4.58 18.94
N THR A 536 0.06 3.73 18.00
CA THR A 536 1.13 4.12 17.06
C THR A 536 0.67 5.08 15.96
N LEU A 537 -0.60 5.48 15.95
CA LEU A 537 -1.22 6.22 14.83
C LEU A 537 -1.76 7.58 15.27
N PHE A 538 -2.63 7.62 16.27
CA PHE A 538 -3.47 8.79 16.50
C PHE A 538 -2.73 9.86 17.30
N LYS A 539 -2.77 11.09 16.78
CA LYS A 539 -2.46 12.30 17.54
C LYS A 539 -3.75 12.91 18.06
N VAL A 540 -3.84 13.10 19.37
CA VAL A 540 -5.01 13.67 20.04
C VAL A 540 -4.63 14.81 20.98
N ASP A 541 -5.64 15.50 21.51
CA ASP A 541 -5.45 16.47 22.57
C ASP A 541 -4.78 15.83 23.80
N LYS A 542 -3.66 16.43 24.21
CA LYS A 542 -2.88 16.03 25.37
C LYS A 542 -3.71 15.99 26.66
N ASP A 543 -4.64 16.93 26.80
CA ASP A 543 -5.43 17.13 28.02
C ASP A 543 -6.78 16.40 28.00
N SER A 544 -7.08 15.68 26.91
CA SER A 544 -8.32 14.90 26.77
C SER A 544 -8.59 14.03 28.00
N LYS A 545 -9.80 14.16 28.56
CA LYS A 545 -10.23 13.40 29.75
C LYS A 545 -10.73 11.99 29.44
N THR A 546 -10.71 11.61 28.17
CA THR A 546 -11.22 10.31 27.70
C THR A 546 -10.15 9.42 27.11
N ARG A 547 -8.98 9.96 26.74
CA ARG A 547 -7.89 9.15 26.17
C ARG A 547 -7.35 8.12 27.17
N MET A 548 -7.02 6.94 26.67
CA MET A 548 -6.43 5.82 27.42
C MET A 548 -5.00 5.49 26.93
N HIS A 549 -4.53 6.17 25.90
CA HIS A 549 -3.20 6.01 25.33
C HIS A 549 -2.47 7.34 25.18
N THR A 550 -1.19 7.26 24.82
CA THR A 550 -0.34 8.43 24.50
C THR A 550 -1.05 9.41 23.60
N TYR A 551 -0.89 10.72 23.85
CA TYR A 551 -1.47 11.74 22.98
C TYR A 551 -0.71 11.87 21.64
N ASN A 552 0.58 11.54 21.66
CA ASN A 552 1.45 11.50 20.48
C ASN A 552 2.55 10.45 20.68
N PHE A 553 2.34 9.25 20.15
CA PHE A 553 3.26 8.13 20.33
C PHE A 553 4.60 8.34 19.62
N LYS A 554 4.59 8.97 18.44
CA LYS A 554 5.80 9.31 17.68
C LYS A 554 6.77 10.16 18.48
N GLU A 555 6.27 11.09 19.29
CA GLU A 555 7.07 11.92 20.19
C GLU A 555 7.40 11.18 21.49
N ARG A 556 6.54 10.26 21.94
CA ARG A 556 6.76 9.49 23.18
C ARG A 556 7.85 8.42 23.06
N VAL A 557 8.03 7.84 21.88
CA VAL A 557 8.97 6.73 21.68
C VAL A 557 9.99 7.10 20.60
N GLN A 558 11.22 7.42 21.02
CA GLN A 558 12.35 7.68 20.12
C GLN A 558 13.28 6.48 19.93
N ASN A 559 13.19 5.47 20.80
CA ASN A 559 14.04 4.28 20.79
C ASN A 559 13.39 3.15 21.63
N ALA A 560 14.01 1.97 21.65
CA ALA A 560 13.51 0.81 22.40
C ALA A 560 13.42 1.04 23.93
N ALA A 561 14.31 1.86 24.52
CA ALA A 561 14.27 2.17 25.94
C ALA A 561 13.08 3.09 26.30
N ASP A 562 12.72 4.04 25.43
CA ASP A 562 11.52 4.86 25.62
C ASP A 562 10.25 4.03 25.57
N LEU A 563 10.20 3.02 24.68
CA LEU A 563 9.10 2.06 24.59
C LEU A 563 8.98 1.28 25.90
N GLN A 564 10.10 0.69 26.38
CA GLN A 564 10.13 0.01 27.66
C GLN A 564 9.65 0.92 28.78
N HIS A 565 10.18 2.15 28.86
CA HIS A 565 9.81 3.12 29.89
C HIS A 565 8.31 3.45 29.87
N TYR A 566 7.72 3.60 28.68
CA TYR A 566 6.28 3.82 28.54
C TYR A 566 5.46 2.63 29.04
N VAL A 567 5.79 1.43 28.56
CA VAL A 567 5.06 0.21 28.91
C VAL A 567 5.25 -0.12 30.40
N HIS A 568 6.43 0.14 30.96
CA HIS A 568 6.69 0.03 32.39
C HIS A 568 5.79 0.96 33.22
N GLY A 569 5.69 2.24 32.87
CA GLY A 569 4.81 3.19 33.55
C GLY A 569 3.32 2.85 33.40
N MET A 570 2.91 2.30 32.25
CA MET A 570 1.57 1.73 32.08
C MET A 570 1.32 0.57 33.07
N PHE A 571 2.30 -0.33 33.24
CA PHE A 571 2.20 -1.44 34.19
C PHE A 571 2.33 -1.03 35.66
N ASP A 572 3.05 0.05 35.98
CA ASP A 572 3.03 0.66 37.31
C ASP A 572 1.60 1.02 37.71
N MET A 573 0.85 1.62 36.77
CA MET A 573 -0.54 1.99 37.02
C MET A 573 -1.47 0.78 37.03
N ILE A 574 -1.37 -0.13 36.05
CA ILE A 574 -2.20 -1.35 35.99
C ILE A 574 -2.04 -2.16 37.28
N TYR A 575 -0.81 -2.45 37.70
CA TYR A 575 -0.57 -3.23 38.93
C TYR A 575 -1.03 -2.52 40.18
N THR A 576 -0.88 -1.19 40.27
CA THR A 576 -1.42 -0.41 41.39
C THR A 576 -2.96 -0.50 41.45
N LEU A 577 -3.65 -0.35 40.32
CA LEU A 577 -5.11 -0.45 40.23
C LEU A 577 -5.63 -1.87 40.48
N ASP A 578 -4.90 -2.88 40.02
CA ASP A 578 -5.21 -4.29 40.28
C ASP A 578 -5.02 -4.62 41.77
N TYR A 579 -3.96 -4.11 42.40
CA TYR A 579 -3.73 -4.29 43.83
C TYR A 579 -4.84 -3.68 44.69
N LEU A 580 -5.29 -2.47 44.36
CA LEU A 580 -6.40 -1.79 45.04
C LEU A 580 -7.71 -2.60 44.93
N GLU A 581 -8.06 -3.08 43.73
CA GLU A 581 -9.27 -3.88 43.50
C GLU A 581 -9.18 -5.24 44.21
N GLY A 582 -8.06 -5.95 44.08
CA GLY A 582 -7.85 -7.25 44.70
C GLY A 582 -7.91 -7.18 46.22
N THR A 583 -7.26 -6.18 46.82
CA THR A 583 -7.28 -5.96 48.28
C THR A 583 -8.67 -5.60 48.79
N SER A 584 -9.45 -4.84 48.01
CA SER A 584 -10.84 -4.54 48.35
C SER A 584 -11.73 -5.77 48.26
N MET A 585 -11.61 -6.57 47.19
CA MET A 585 -12.40 -7.79 47.00
C MET A 585 -12.07 -8.89 48.01
N LEU A 586 -10.83 -8.99 48.49
CA LEU A 586 -10.44 -9.95 49.53
C LEU A 586 -11.15 -9.70 50.88
N LYS A 587 -11.67 -8.48 51.12
CA LYS A 587 -12.48 -8.13 52.30
C LYS A 587 -13.94 -8.56 52.17
N GLN A 588 -14.40 -8.91 50.97
CA GLN A 588 -15.79 -9.24 50.69
C GLN A 588 -16.11 -10.71 51.04
N SER A 589 -17.41 -11.04 51.08
CA SER A 589 -17.86 -12.41 51.33
C SER A 589 -17.38 -13.38 50.25
N ASP A 590 -17.32 -14.67 50.60
CA ASP A 590 -17.00 -15.74 49.65
C ASP A 590 -17.99 -15.76 48.46
N ASP A 591 -19.27 -15.49 48.71
CA ASP A 591 -20.30 -15.39 47.67
C ASP A 591 -20.05 -14.23 46.68
N ALA A 592 -19.59 -13.08 47.17
CA ALA A 592 -19.21 -11.96 46.32
C ALA A 592 -17.97 -12.31 45.50
N LYS A 593 -16.95 -12.91 46.13
CA LYS A 593 -15.72 -13.37 45.45
C LYS A 593 -16.02 -14.41 44.37
N LEU A 594 -16.95 -15.36 44.60
CA LEU A 594 -17.39 -16.36 43.60
C LEU A 594 -18.04 -15.70 42.36
N GLN A 595 -18.75 -14.60 42.54
CA GLN A 595 -19.39 -13.88 41.44
C GLN A 595 -18.45 -12.90 40.74
N TRP A 596 -17.42 -12.42 41.43
CA TRP A 596 -16.43 -11.47 40.91
C TRP A 596 -15.27 -12.12 40.16
N PHE A 597 -14.79 -13.27 40.65
CA PHE A 597 -13.58 -13.91 40.15
C PHE A 597 -13.87 -15.15 39.29
N ARG A 598 -12.95 -15.45 38.39
CA ARG A 598 -12.86 -16.70 37.63
C ARG A 598 -11.47 -17.28 37.75
N LYS A 599 -11.36 -18.60 37.63
CA LYS A 599 -10.08 -19.30 37.60
C LYS A 599 -9.65 -19.45 36.14
N MET A 600 -8.43 -19.04 35.84
CA MET A 600 -7.80 -19.27 34.54
C MET A 600 -7.12 -20.64 34.55
N GLU A 601 -7.31 -21.43 33.50
CA GLU A 601 -6.69 -22.74 33.34
C GLU A 601 -6.21 -22.95 31.90
N ASN A 602 -5.28 -23.89 31.74
CA ASN A 602 -4.85 -24.37 30.44
C ASN A 602 -5.71 -25.57 30.01
N TYR A 603 -6.02 -25.62 28.72
CA TYR A 603 -6.36 -26.87 28.05
C TYR A 603 -5.29 -27.17 27.01
N TYR A 604 -4.89 -28.43 26.87
CA TYR A 604 -3.74 -28.78 26.04
C TYR A 604 -4.13 -29.17 24.61
N ILE A 605 -3.20 -28.90 23.70
CA ILE A 605 -3.21 -29.32 22.31
C ILE A 605 -2.18 -30.43 22.17
N THR A 606 -2.60 -31.54 21.57
CA THR A 606 -1.71 -32.65 21.23
C THR A 606 -1.12 -32.44 19.85
N ASP A 607 0.19 -32.69 19.72
CA ASP A 607 0.86 -32.72 18.43
C ASP A 607 0.59 -34.03 17.67
N LYS A 608 1.18 -34.19 16.47
CA LYS A 608 0.98 -35.40 15.65
C LYS A 608 1.47 -36.69 16.32
N TYR A 609 2.31 -36.58 17.35
CA TYR A 609 2.85 -37.71 18.11
C TYR A 609 1.99 -38.04 19.33
N GLY A 610 0.87 -37.33 19.53
CA GLY A 610 -0.02 -37.51 20.68
C GLY A 610 0.50 -36.87 21.97
N LYS A 611 1.54 -36.03 21.90
CA LYS A 611 2.11 -35.35 23.07
C LYS A 611 1.41 -34.02 23.30
N GLU A 612 0.99 -33.75 24.54
CA GLU A 612 0.56 -32.41 24.94
C GLU A 612 1.76 -31.46 24.90
N THR A 613 1.68 -30.43 24.05
CA THR A 613 2.76 -29.45 23.88
C THR A 613 2.25 -28.04 24.17
N HIS A 614 1.35 -27.54 23.34
CA HIS A 614 0.83 -26.18 23.47
C HIS A 614 -0.45 -26.13 24.30
N ALA A 615 -0.77 -24.96 24.84
CA ALA A 615 -2.02 -24.72 25.55
C ALA A 615 -2.93 -23.73 24.79
N GLY A 616 -4.23 -23.84 25.02
CA GLY A 616 -5.15 -22.72 24.98
C GLY A 616 -5.60 -22.38 26.41
N ASN A 617 -6.17 -21.18 26.60
CA ASN A 617 -6.68 -20.78 27.90
C ASN A 617 -8.19 -21.01 28.02
N GLN A 618 -8.67 -21.29 29.22
CA GLN A 618 -10.10 -21.36 29.54
C GLN A 618 -10.36 -20.73 30.89
N THR A 619 -11.58 -20.23 31.09
CA THR A 619 -12.05 -19.80 32.41
C THR A 619 -13.09 -20.76 32.95
N ARG A 620 -13.19 -20.83 34.28
CA ARG A 620 -14.32 -21.44 34.98
C ARG A 620 -14.61 -20.73 36.29
N SER A 621 -15.77 -21.01 36.87
CA SER A 621 -16.08 -20.62 38.25
C SER A 621 -15.17 -21.37 39.24
N PHE A 622 -14.83 -20.70 40.33
CA PHE A 622 -14.21 -21.33 41.50
C PHE A 622 -15.23 -22.22 42.23
N THR A 623 -14.74 -23.27 42.91
CA THR A 623 -15.57 -23.98 43.90
C THR A 623 -15.64 -23.22 45.21
N ALA A 624 -16.58 -23.60 46.09
CA ALA A 624 -16.71 -23.04 47.43
C ALA A 624 -15.47 -23.31 48.30
N GLU A 625 -14.72 -24.37 48.03
CA GLU A 625 -13.48 -24.72 48.72
C GLU A 625 -12.30 -23.90 48.20
N GLU A 626 -12.19 -23.74 46.87
CA GLU A 626 -11.12 -22.93 46.27
C GLU A 626 -11.24 -21.45 46.67
N ILE A 627 -12.46 -20.90 46.70
CA ILE A 627 -12.64 -19.47 47.02
C ILE A 627 -12.21 -19.12 48.45
N LYS A 628 -12.32 -20.07 49.39
CA LYS A 628 -11.87 -19.92 50.78
C LYS A 628 -10.34 -19.80 50.89
N GLN A 629 -9.60 -20.21 49.88
CA GLN A 629 -8.14 -20.07 49.81
C GLN A 629 -7.72 -18.63 49.46
N LEU A 630 -8.62 -17.84 48.87
CA LEU A 630 -8.38 -16.44 48.50
C LEU A 630 -8.45 -15.53 49.73
N LYS A 631 -7.38 -15.51 50.52
CA LYS A 631 -7.26 -14.75 51.79
C LYS A 631 -6.25 -13.61 51.74
N THR A 632 -5.25 -13.72 50.87
CA THR A 632 -4.17 -12.74 50.73
C THR A 632 -4.06 -12.28 49.29
N PHE A 633 -3.41 -11.14 49.05
CA PHE A 633 -3.19 -10.70 47.68
C PHE A 633 -2.40 -11.73 46.85
N ASN A 634 -1.36 -12.33 47.43
CA ASN A 634 -0.57 -13.38 46.78
C ASN A 634 -1.40 -14.62 46.42
N SER A 635 -2.42 -14.96 47.23
CA SER A 635 -3.30 -16.09 46.91
C SER A 635 -4.10 -15.86 45.61
N LEU A 636 -4.31 -14.62 45.18
CA LEU A 636 -4.92 -14.34 43.86
C LEU A 636 -4.01 -14.76 42.71
N ILE A 637 -2.70 -14.59 42.87
CA ILE A 637 -1.68 -14.96 41.88
C ILE A 637 -1.50 -16.49 41.88
N GLU A 638 -1.37 -17.09 43.07
CA GLU A 638 -1.12 -18.53 43.26
C GLU A 638 -2.28 -19.42 42.81
N ASN A 639 -3.50 -18.87 42.75
CA ASN A 639 -4.71 -19.59 42.35
C ASN A 639 -5.23 -19.16 40.97
N ASP A 640 -4.38 -18.52 40.16
CA ASP A 640 -4.69 -18.12 38.79
C ASP A 640 -5.99 -17.34 38.64
N VAL A 641 -6.19 -16.37 39.53
CA VAL A 641 -7.39 -15.53 39.55
C VAL A 641 -7.37 -14.54 38.38
N ILE A 642 -8.50 -14.44 37.71
CA ILE A 642 -8.85 -13.36 36.79
C ILE A 642 -10.20 -12.78 37.20
N THR A 643 -10.45 -11.50 36.94
CA THR A 643 -11.80 -10.95 37.20
C THR A 643 -12.78 -11.37 36.11
N ARG A 644 -14.06 -11.57 36.49
CA ARG A 644 -15.13 -11.93 35.56
C ARG A 644 -15.46 -10.80 34.58
N ARG A 645 -15.35 -9.54 35.03
CA ARG A 645 -15.63 -8.35 34.23
C ARG A 645 -14.74 -8.32 32.98
N GLU A 646 -15.32 -8.13 31.81
CA GLU A 646 -14.63 -8.11 30.49
C GLU A 646 -13.90 -9.42 30.11
N ASN A 647 -14.05 -10.50 30.88
CA ASN A 647 -13.50 -11.80 30.57
C ASN A 647 -14.62 -12.82 30.36
N LYS A 648 -14.30 -13.91 29.67
CA LYS A 648 -15.25 -15.01 29.47
C LYS A 648 -15.65 -15.58 30.83
N GLU A 649 -16.96 -15.73 31.05
CA GLU A 649 -17.49 -16.27 32.29
C GLU A 649 -17.08 -17.72 32.54
N SER A 650 -17.16 -18.58 31.52
CA SER A 650 -16.73 -19.97 31.57
C SER A 650 -16.48 -20.51 30.17
N GLY A 651 -15.58 -21.48 30.04
CA GLY A 651 -15.26 -22.18 28.81
C GLY A 651 -13.97 -21.71 28.13
N LYS A 652 -13.65 -22.35 27.00
CA LYS A 652 -12.40 -22.14 26.26
C LYS A 652 -12.37 -20.79 25.56
N TYR A 653 -11.23 -20.10 25.62
CA TYR A 653 -10.84 -19.11 24.63
C TYR A 653 -10.33 -19.85 23.41
N GLY A 654 -10.82 -19.51 22.22
CA GLY A 654 -10.27 -20.07 20.99
C GLY A 654 -8.79 -19.66 20.84
N ARG A 655 -7.95 -20.58 20.36
CA ARG A 655 -6.57 -20.25 19.99
C ARG A 655 -6.58 -19.45 18.69
N ASN A 656 -5.60 -18.56 18.53
CA ASN A 656 -5.53 -17.66 17.36
C ASN A 656 -6.77 -16.76 17.25
N GLY A 657 -7.25 -16.27 18.39
CA GLY A 657 -8.49 -15.50 18.50
C GLY A 657 -8.26 -13.99 18.44
N TYR A 658 -9.28 -13.26 17.99
CA TYR A 658 -9.34 -11.80 18.03
C TYR A 658 -9.67 -11.33 19.46
N LEU A 659 -8.65 -11.20 20.29
CA LEU A 659 -8.77 -10.81 21.69
C LEU A 659 -7.88 -9.59 21.98
N SER A 660 -8.43 -8.62 22.72
CA SER A 660 -7.66 -7.55 23.37
C SER A 660 -7.84 -7.65 24.88
N LEU A 661 -6.78 -7.38 25.64
CA LEU A 661 -6.84 -7.38 27.10
C LEU A 661 -7.24 -6.00 27.60
N SER A 662 -8.16 -5.91 28.56
CA SER A 662 -8.56 -4.65 29.19
C SER A 662 -7.43 -4.08 30.07
N LEU A 663 -7.31 -2.75 30.12
CA LEU A 663 -6.45 -2.04 31.08
C LEU A 663 -6.96 -2.18 32.52
N PHE A 664 -8.26 -2.42 32.71
CA PHE A 664 -8.96 -2.24 33.97
C PHE A 664 -9.64 -3.50 34.50
N SER A 665 -9.50 -4.62 33.78
CA SER A 665 -9.89 -5.95 34.24
C SER A 665 -8.66 -6.74 34.69
N PRO A 666 -8.45 -6.91 36.02
CA PRO A 666 -7.25 -7.55 36.53
C PRO A 666 -7.07 -9.00 36.04
N ILE A 667 -5.83 -9.30 35.64
CA ILE A 667 -5.31 -10.66 35.39
C ILE A 667 -4.20 -10.90 36.41
N TYR A 668 -4.57 -11.38 37.61
CA TYR A 668 -3.61 -11.69 38.67
C TYR A 668 -2.81 -12.94 38.36
N SER A 669 -3.42 -13.88 37.65
CA SER A 669 -2.80 -15.12 37.17
C SER A 669 -1.44 -14.88 36.53
N ALA A 670 -0.55 -15.84 36.78
CA ALA A 670 0.74 -16.00 36.12
C ALA A 670 0.82 -17.40 35.49
N LEU A 671 -0.33 -17.91 35.03
CA LEU A 671 -0.48 -19.25 34.48
C LEU A 671 0.46 -19.45 33.29
N SER A 672 1.47 -20.28 33.50
CA SER A 672 2.43 -20.69 32.48
C SER A 672 2.07 -22.06 31.89
N ASN A 673 2.54 -22.35 30.68
CA ASN A 673 2.53 -23.70 30.13
C ASN A 673 3.92 -24.35 30.23
N PRO A 674 4.12 -25.38 31.08
CA PRO A 674 5.39 -26.09 31.16
C PRO A 674 5.69 -26.96 29.93
N ASN A 675 4.68 -27.28 29.13
CA ASN A 675 4.78 -28.23 28.02
C ASN A 675 5.09 -27.57 26.67
N GLY A 676 5.07 -26.24 26.57
CA GLY A 676 5.24 -25.50 25.31
C GLY A 676 4.71 -24.07 25.40
N ALA A 677 4.24 -23.51 24.28
CA ALA A 677 3.63 -22.18 24.25
C ALA A 677 2.29 -22.09 25.01
N PRO A 678 1.99 -20.97 25.70
CA PRO A 678 0.76 -20.78 26.45
C PRO A 678 -0.42 -20.40 25.55
N GLY A 679 -1.60 -20.25 26.14
CA GLY A 679 -2.79 -19.77 25.43
C GLY A 679 -2.81 -18.25 25.19
N ASP A 680 -3.69 -17.82 24.28
CA ASP A 680 -3.85 -16.46 23.78
C ASP A 680 -3.98 -15.33 24.83
N VAL A 681 -4.64 -15.57 25.96
CA VAL A 681 -4.86 -14.55 27.02
C VAL A 681 -3.56 -14.33 27.77
N MET A 682 -3.00 -15.42 28.29
CA MET A 682 -1.80 -15.39 29.11
C MET A 682 -0.56 -15.03 28.29
N PHE A 683 -0.51 -15.45 27.03
CA PHE A 683 0.56 -15.05 26.12
C PHE A 683 0.64 -13.53 25.95
N ARG A 684 -0.46 -12.87 25.58
CA ARG A 684 -0.47 -11.41 25.39
C ARG A 684 -0.13 -10.68 26.69
N ARG A 685 -0.69 -11.12 27.81
CA ARG A 685 -0.44 -10.49 29.11
C ARG A 685 1.05 -10.58 29.47
N THR A 686 1.63 -11.78 29.36
CA THR A 686 3.04 -12.02 29.69
C THR A 686 3.98 -11.30 28.74
N ALA A 687 3.66 -11.26 27.43
CA ALA A 687 4.46 -10.52 26.45
C ALA A 687 4.57 -9.02 26.81
N TYR A 688 3.47 -8.40 27.22
CA TYR A 688 3.49 -7.01 27.69
C TYR A 688 4.20 -6.84 29.04
N GLU A 689 4.07 -7.80 29.96
CA GLU A 689 4.81 -7.78 31.24
C GLU A 689 6.32 -7.90 31.02
N LEU A 690 6.76 -8.70 30.04
CA LEU A 690 8.16 -8.80 29.66
C LEU A 690 8.66 -7.56 28.92
N LEU A 691 7.83 -6.94 28.09
CA LEU A 691 8.14 -5.65 27.48
C LEU A 691 8.31 -4.55 28.55
N ALA A 692 7.49 -4.56 29.61
CA ALA A 692 7.62 -3.66 30.75
C ALA A 692 8.90 -3.93 31.57
N ALA A 693 9.24 -5.21 31.80
CA ALA A 693 10.31 -5.61 32.70
C ALA A 693 11.71 -5.56 32.06
N LYS A 694 11.85 -6.07 30.82
CA LYS A 694 13.14 -6.25 30.14
C LYS A 694 13.21 -5.53 28.78
N GLY A 695 12.14 -4.89 28.33
CA GLY A 695 12.13 -4.15 27.07
C GLY A 695 11.98 -5.05 25.84
N TYR A 696 12.18 -4.45 24.68
CA TYR A 696 11.85 -5.09 23.40
C TYR A 696 12.78 -6.27 23.06
N HIS A 697 14.11 -6.04 23.04
CA HIS A 697 15.08 -7.07 22.62
C HIS A 697 15.35 -8.14 23.68
N GLU A 698 15.31 -7.80 24.98
CA GLU A 698 15.67 -8.73 26.05
C GLU A 698 14.47 -9.42 26.71
N GLY A 699 13.27 -8.89 26.52
CA GLY A 699 12.03 -9.43 27.11
C GLY A 699 11.02 -9.88 26.08
N PHE A 700 10.56 -8.95 25.25
CA PHE A 700 9.47 -9.18 24.31
C PHE A 700 9.86 -10.16 23.20
N VAL A 701 10.90 -9.86 22.41
CA VAL A 701 11.34 -10.70 21.27
C VAL A 701 11.64 -12.15 21.68
N PRO A 702 12.38 -12.43 22.76
CA PRO A 702 12.67 -13.80 23.17
C PRO A 702 11.44 -14.62 23.57
N TYR A 703 10.35 -13.96 23.97
CA TYR A 703 9.12 -14.63 24.37
C TYR A 703 8.13 -14.84 23.22
N VAL A 704 8.07 -13.90 22.28
CA VAL A 704 7.10 -13.94 21.18
C VAL A 704 7.61 -14.67 19.93
N SER A 705 8.91 -14.91 19.84
CA SER A 705 9.55 -15.45 18.65
C SER A 705 10.07 -16.87 18.82
N GLY A 706 10.50 -17.49 17.71
CA GLY A 706 11.19 -18.76 17.70
C GLY A 706 12.68 -18.68 18.08
N GLN A 707 13.14 -17.61 18.75
CA GLN A 707 14.57 -17.36 19.03
C GLN A 707 15.27 -18.56 19.69
N TYR A 708 14.60 -19.25 20.61
CA TYR A 708 15.15 -20.42 21.30
C TYR A 708 14.77 -21.76 20.66
N SER A 709 14.16 -21.76 19.47
CA SER A 709 13.68 -22.99 18.83
C SER A 709 14.86 -23.89 18.42
N GLN A 710 15.94 -23.34 17.84
CA GLN A 710 17.09 -24.16 17.46
C GLN A 710 17.75 -24.81 18.69
N GLU A 711 17.96 -24.05 19.76
CA GLU A 711 18.51 -24.55 21.02
C GLU A 711 17.64 -25.67 21.62
N ALA A 712 16.32 -25.46 21.70
CA ALA A 712 15.40 -26.48 22.18
C ALA A 712 15.44 -27.75 21.31
N PHE A 713 15.55 -27.59 19.99
CA PHE A 713 15.65 -28.72 19.06
C PHE A 713 16.91 -29.55 19.31
N ASP A 714 18.04 -28.89 19.53
CA ASP A 714 19.35 -29.51 19.78
C ASP A 714 19.38 -30.21 21.15
N GLU A 715 18.63 -29.69 22.14
CA GLU A 715 18.37 -30.34 23.44
C GLU A 715 17.39 -31.53 23.36
N GLY A 716 16.91 -31.88 22.17
CA GLY A 716 15.94 -32.95 21.96
C GLY A 716 14.51 -32.59 22.38
N LYS A 717 14.23 -31.32 22.69
CA LYS A 717 12.87 -30.82 22.94
C LYS A 717 12.24 -30.46 21.60
N LYS A 718 11.54 -31.41 21.00
CA LYS A 718 10.94 -31.28 19.67
C LYS A 718 9.42 -31.37 19.71
N THR A 719 8.76 -30.73 18.75
CA THR A 719 7.34 -30.90 18.44
C THR A 719 7.11 -30.75 16.94
N TRP A 720 5.97 -31.26 16.46
CA TRP A 720 5.59 -31.11 15.07
C TRP A 720 4.90 -29.76 14.83
N ASP A 721 5.45 -28.98 13.90
CA ASP A 721 4.79 -27.77 13.41
C ASP A 721 4.06 -28.05 12.10
N GLY A 722 2.73 -27.94 12.16
CA GLY A 722 1.87 -28.15 10.99
C GLY A 722 2.05 -27.09 9.91
N TRP A 723 2.53 -25.89 10.25
CA TRP A 723 2.74 -24.80 9.30
C TRP A 723 3.97 -25.06 8.41
N SER A 724 5.09 -25.44 9.00
CA SER A 724 6.32 -25.78 8.28
C SER A 724 6.39 -27.22 7.79
N GLY A 725 5.50 -28.10 8.25
CA GLY A 725 5.45 -29.50 7.83
C GLY A 725 6.68 -30.30 8.27
N ARG A 726 7.30 -29.91 9.39
CA ARG A 726 8.49 -30.56 9.95
C ARG A 726 8.51 -30.48 11.48
N ASP A 727 9.41 -31.25 12.09
CA ASP A 727 9.73 -31.07 13.50
C ASP A 727 10.52 -29.78 13.71
N VAL A 728 10.14 -29.04 14.75
CA VAL A 728 10.79 -27.81 15.21
C VAL A 728 11.10 -27.94 16.70
N GLY A 729 11.94 -27.04 17.24
CA GLY A 729 12.20 -27.03 18.67
C GLY A 729 11.02 -26.50 19.47
N LEU A 730 10.76 -27.14 20.61
CA LEU A 730 9.66 -26.85 21.51
C LEU A 730 10.10 -25.87 22.61
N VAL A 731 9.76 -24.60 22.44
CA VAL A 731 10.08 -23.49 23.34
C VAL A 731 9.02 -23.39 24.44
N THR A 732 9.33 -23.96 25.60
CA THR A 732 8.46 -23.89 26.79
C THR A 732 8.54 -22.53 27.47
N ASP A 733 7.51 -22.16 28.24
CA ASP A 733 7.57 -20.94 29.06
C ASP A 733 8.69 -20.99 30.09
N GLN A 734 9.09 -22.18 30.54
CA GLN A 734 10.23 -22.35 31.43
C GLN A 734 11.56 -22.00 30.73
N LYS A 735 11.75 -22.47 29.50
CA LYS A 735 12.94 -22.15 28.69
C LYS A 735 13.08 -20.63 28.50
N VAL A 736 11.97 -19.95 28.24
CA VAL A 736 11.98 -18.49 28.12
C VAL A 736 12.30 -17.81 29.45
N LEU A 737 11.65 -18.24 30.55
CA LEU A 737 11.91 -17.69 31.88
C LEU A 737 13.39 -17.78 32.26
N GLU A 738 13.99 -18.95 32.06
CA GLU A 738 15.40 -19.22 32.36
C GLU A 738 16.35 -18.34 31.54
N ASN A 739 16.09 -18.18 30.24
CA ASN A 739 16.94 -17.38 29.37
C ASN A 739 16.79 -15.87 29.58
N VAL A 740 15.56 -15.38 29.79
CA VAL A 740 15.27 -13.95 29.97
C VAL A 740 15.74 -13.46 31.34
N PHE A 741 15.50 -14.25 32.39
CA PHE A 741 15.78 -13.83 33.77
C PHE A 741 17.06 -14.42 34.36
N LYS A 742 17.71 -15.38 33.69
CA LYS A 742 19.02 -15.94 34.07
C LYS A 742 19.09 -16.35 35.56
N GLY A 743 18.00 -16.95 36.05
CA GLY A 743 17.87 -17.42 37.44
C GLY A 743 17.32 -16.41 38.46
N GLU A 744 16.97 -15.18 38.05
CA GLU A 744 16.36 -14.17 38.94
C GLU A 744 15.02 -14.64 39.55
N TYR A 745 14.24 -15.42 38.79
CA TYR A 745 12.96 -15.99 39.23
C TYR A 745 12.90 -17.49 38.99
N THR A 746 12.34 -18.23 39.95
CA THR A 746 12.15 -19.69 39.87
C THR A 746 10.84 -20.10 39.19
N SER A 747 9.90 -19.16 39.02
CA SER A 747 8.62 -19.38 38.33
C SER A 747 8.01 -18.07 37.85
N TRP A 748 7.07 -18.14 36.92
CA TRP A 748 6.26 -16.99 36.48
C TRP A 748 5.45 -16.38 37.63
N ALA A 749 4.97 -17.19 38.58
CA ALA A 749 4.31 -16.69 39.78
C ALA A 749 5.27 -15.89 40.69
N ALA A 750 6.54 -16.31 40.80
CA ALA A 750 7.55 -15.55 41.54
C ALA A 750 7.85 -14.21 40.87
N PHE A 751 7.99 -14.19 39.54
CA PHE A 751 8.11 -12.96 38.76
C PHE A 751 6.90 -12.03 38.97
N LYS A 752 5.68 -12.53 38.81
CA LYS A 752 4.45 -11.74 38.98
C LYS A 752 4.34 -11.13 40.38
N LYS A 753 4.65 -11.91 41.42
CA LYS A 753 4.70 -11.42 42.81
C LYS A 753 5.74 -10.32 43.00
N ALA A 754 6.93 -10.48 42.41
CA ALA A 754 7.98 -9.46 42.46
C ALA A 754 7.54 -8.15 41.77
N MET A 755 6.89 -8.25 40.62
CA MET A 755 6.35 -7.09 39.89
C MET A 755 5.29 -6.33 40.70
N TYR A 756 4.37 -7.02 41.36
CA TYR A 756 3.43 -6.37 42.29
C TYR A 756 4.15 -5.78 43.49
N LYS A 757 5.08 -6.54 44.12
CA LYS A 757 5.83 -6.10 45.29
C LYS A 757 6.58 -4.79 45.03
N GLU A 758 7.24 -4.67 43.88
CA GLU A 758 7.94 -3.46 43.46
C GLU A 758 7.03 -2.21 43.54
N ARG A 759 5.77 -2.31 43.09
CA ARG A 759 4.81 -1.19 43.13
C ARG A 759 4.24 -1.00 44.52
N ILE A 760 3.92 -2.09 45.21
CA ILE A 760 3.39 -2.06 46.58
C ILE A 760 4.35 -1.31 47.51
N ASP A 761 5.65 -1.58 47.40
CA ASP A 761 6.69 -0.94 48.20
C ASP A 761 6.81 0.59 47.94
N GLN A 762 6.24 1.09 46.83
CA GLN A 762 6.26 2.52 46.43
C GLN A 762 4.94 3.26 46.69
N LEU A 763 3.87 2.59 47.13
CA LEU A 763 2.52 3.19 47.23
C LEU A 763 2.45 4.42 48.15
N THR A 764 3.30 4.50 49.17
CA THR A 764 3.40 5.67 50.06
C THR A 764 3.92 6.93 49.34
N LYS A 765 4.57 6.76 48.18
CA LYS A 765 5.13 7.83 47.37
C LYS A 765 4.22 8.26 46.23
N LEU A 766 2.99 7.76 46.13
CA LEU A 766 2.09 8.07 45.03
C LEU A 766 1.91 9.60 44.87
N LYS A 767 2.03 10.10 43.62
CA LYS A 767 1.81 11.52 43.33
C LYS A 767 0.32 11.87 43.45
N PRO A 768 -0.02 13.07 43.98
CA PRO A 768 -1.41 13.49 44.05
C PRO A 768 -1.99 13.73 42.65
N ILE A 769 -3.25 13.40 42.45
CA ILE A 769 -4.00 13.67 41.22
C ILE A 769 -5.39 14.21 41.54
N THR A 770 -5.99 14.91 40.58
CA THR A 770 -7.39 15.33 40.64
C THR A 770 -8.20 14.69 39.53
N ILE A 771 -9.33 14.08 39.88
CA ILE A 771 -10.27 13.44 38.95
C ILE A 771 -11.65 14.07 39.05
N GLU A 772 -12.45 13.90 38.00
CA GLU A 772 -13.89 14.18 38.01
C GLU A 772 -14.64 12.89 38.30
N TYR A 773 -15.18 12.78 39.53
CA TYR A 773 -15.77 11.55 40.03
C TYR A 773 -16.74 11.80 41.19
N GLU A 774 -17.87 11.11 41.13
CA GLU A 774 -18.80 10.98 42.25
C GLU A 774 -19.51 9.62 42.12
N LEU A 775 -19.40 8.80 43.17
CA LEU A 775 -20.07 7.50 43.21
C LEU A 775 -21.58 7.69 43.01
N LYS A 776 -22.21 6.83 42.20
CA LYS A 776 -23.64 6.93 41.80
C LYS A 776 -23.99 8.06 40.83
N ASN A 777 -23.01 8.84 40.36
CA ASN A 777 -23.20 9.82 39.29
C ASN A 777 -22.11 9.68 38.19
N PRO A 778 -22.37 8.92 37.10
CA PRO A 778 -21.34 8.52 36.15
C PRO A 778 -20.79 9.69 35.31
N ASN A 779 -21.57 10.77 35.22
CA ASN A 779 -21.25 11.98 34.47
C ASN A 779 -20.87 13.16 35.40
N SER A 780 -20.53 12.88 36.67
CA SER A 780 -20.19 13.94 37.61
C SER A 780 -18.94 14.69 37.18
N THR A 781 -19.01 16.02 37.27
CA THR A 781 -17.89 16.96 37.09
C THR A 781 -17.26 17.37 38.42
N LYS A 782 -17.69 16.75 39.53
CA LYS A 782 -17.17 17.02 40.87
C LYS A 782 -15.69 16.64 40.95
N LYS A 783 -14.84 17.61 41.31
CA LYS A 783 -13.40 17.40 41.47
C LYS A 783 -13.09 16.70 42.79
N VAL A 784 -12.41 15.57 42.72
CA VAL A 784 -11.88 14.83 43.87
C VAL A 784 -10.36 14.78 43.74
N THR A 785 -9.65 15.29 44.76
CA THR A 785 -8.18 15.23 44.81
C THR A 785 -7.77 14.05 45.67
N ILE A 786 -7.03 13.12 45.08
CA ILE A 786 -6.47 11.94 45.73
C ILE A 786 -5.03 12.27 46.07
N ARG A 787 -4.71 12.40 47.36
CA ARG A 787 -3.39 12.82 47.86
C ARG A 787 -2.50 11.67 48.30
N SER A 788 -3.07 10.50 48.53
CA SER A 788 -2.37 9.34 49.06
C SER A 788 -2.97 8.03 48.57
N TYR A 789 -2.21 6.95 48.72
CA TYR A 789 -2.71 5.58 48.52
C TYR A 789 -3.94 5.29 49.39
N ALA A 790 -3.98 5.74 50.64
CA ALA A 790 -5.10 5.47 51.55
C ALA A 790 -6.41 6.08 51.03
N GLU A 791 -6.38 7.32 50.54
CA GLU A 791 -7.54 7.96 49.92
C GLU A 791 -7.98 7.22 48.64
N MET A 792 -7.01 6.76 47.84
CA MET A 792 -7.29 5.98 46.63
C MET A 792 -7.96 4.63 46.95
N GLN A 793 -7.45 3.92 47.97
CA GLN A 793 -8.03 2.66 48.45
C GLN A 793 -9.43 2.87 49.02
N GLN A 794 -9.70 3.98 49.72
CA GLN A 794 -11.06 4.30 50.20
C GLN A 794 -12.05 4.49 49.05
N LEU A 795 -11.64 5.19 47.97
CA LEU A 795 -12.48 5.32 46.77
C LEU A 795 -12.72 3.96 46.10
N MET A 796 -11.68 3.11 46.02
CA MET A 796 -11.81 1.76 45.46
C MET A 796 -12.70 0.86 46.33
N ASP A 797 -12.54 0.89 47.65
CA ASP A 797 -13.38 0.16 48.60
C ASP A 797 -14.85 0.56 48.44
N ALA A 798 -15.15 1.85 48.29
CA ALA A 798 -16.49 2.35 48.06
C ALA A 798 -17.07 1.95 46.70
N ALA A 799 -16.26 1.99 45.63
CA ALA A 799 -16.65 1.55 44.30
C ALA A 799 -16.93 0.05 44.24
N VAL A 800 -16.06 -0.77 44.85
CA VAL A 800 -16.26 -2.22 44.98
C VAL A 800 -17.52 -2.53 45.79
N ALA A 801 -17.73 -1.87 46.93
CA ALA A 801 -18.94 -2.09 47.73
C ALA A 801 -20.23 -1.79 46.95
N GLU A 802 -20.22 -0.74 46.13
CA GLU A 802 -21.35 -0.43 45.24
C GLU A 802 -21.52 -1.47 44.13
N ASP A 803 -20.43 -1.87 43.49
CA ASP A 803 -20.46 -2.90 42.45
C ASP A 803 -20.90 -4.25 43.03
N VAL A 804 -20.51 -4.62 44.25
CA VAL A 804 -20.95 -5.84 44.94
C VAL A 804 -22.46 -5.79 45.23
N ARG A 805 -23.02 -4.63 45.60
CA ARG A 805 -24.49 -4.47 45.72
C ARG A 805 -25.22 -4.70 44.40
N ASN A 806 -24.54 -4.54 43.27
CA ASN A 806 -25.09 -4.69 41.93
C ASN A 806 -24.27 -5.67 41.07
N ILE A 807 -23.75 -6.74 41.69
CA ILE A 807 -22.63 -7.54 41.16
C ILE A 807 -22.91 -8.16 39.79
N THR A 808 -24.15 -8.59 39.54
CA THR A 808 -24.56 -9.15 38.25
C THR A 808 -24.37 -8.14 37.12
N ASN A 809 -24.79 -6.90 37.32
CA ASN A 809 -24.65 -5.84 36.32
C ASN A 809 -23.20 -5.37 36.21
N ALA A 810 -22.52 -5.14 37.35
CA ALA A 810 -21.13 -4.67 37.35
C ALA A 810 -20.17 -5.66 36.67
N THR A 811 -20.44 -6.96 36.75
CA THR A 811 -19.59 -7.99 36.13
C THR A 811 -20.01 -8.35 34.69
N SER A 812 -21.28 -8.16 34.31
CA SER A 812 -21.78 -8.49 32.96
C SER A 812 -21.86 -7.30 32.00
N ARG A 813 -21.88 -6.06 32.51
CA ARG A 813 -21.97 -4.82 31.74
C ARG A 813 -20.93 -3.83 32.27
N VAL A 814 -19.79 -3.75 31.59
CA VAL A 814 -18.63 -2.97 32.06
C VAL A 814 -18.95 -1.48 32.32
N GLU A 815 -19.88 -0.90 31.56
CA GLU A 815 -20.32 0.49 31.71
C GLU A 815 -21.06 0.75 33.04
N ALA A 816 -21.60 -0.30 33.67
CA ALA A 816 -22.32 -0.23 34.93
C ALA A 816 -21.39 -0.35 36.16
N SER A 817 -20.10 -0.64 35.95
CA SER A 817 -19.13 -0.83 37.04
C SER A 817 -18.50 0.49 37.48
N TRP A 818 -18.70 0.84 38.74
CA TRP A 818 -18.03 1.96 39.41
C TRP A 818 -16.53 1.72 39.55
N VAL A 819 -16.10 0.47 39.74
CA VAL A 819 -14.68 0.10 39.75
C VAL A 819 -14.04 0.44 38.41
N ASN A 820 -14.65 0.04 37.30
CA ASN A 820 -14.14 0.34 35.97
C ASN A 820 -14.10 1.85 35.69
N LEU A 821 -15.16 2.58 36.03
CA LEU A 821 -15.20 4.03 35.86
C LEU A 821 -14.12 4.73 36.68
N LEU A 822 -13.95 4.36 37.96
CA LEU A 822 -12.92 4.94 38.82
C LEU A 822 -11.51 4.66 38.26
N LYS A 823 -11.24 3.42 37.84
CA LYS A 823 -9.97 3.03 37.20
C LYS A 823 -9.69 3.87 35.95
N LYS A 824 -10.67 4.02 35.05
CA LYS A 824 -10.58 4.90 33.85
C LYS A 824 -10.18 6.32 34.22
N LYS A 825 -10.84 6.92 35.21
CA LYS A 825 -10.60 8.30 35.65
C LYS A 825 -9.19 8.47 36.27
N ILE A 826 -8.78 7.54 37.13
CA ILE A 826 -7.45 7.56 37.76
C ILE A 826 -6.35 7.39 36.71
N TYR A 827 -6.49 6.39 35.84
CA TYR A 827 -5.50 6.09 34.80
C TYR A 827 -5.32 7.28 33.84
N ASN A 828 -6.42 7.84 33.31
CA ASN A 828 -6.37 9.03 32.45
C ASN A 828 -5.69 10.21 33.15
N ALA A 829 -6.00 10.45 34.44
CA ALA A 829 -5.37 11.54 35.18
C ALA A 829 -3.86 11.35 35.29
N TYR A 830 -3.36 10.18 35.69
CA TYR A 830 -1.92 9.94 35.72
C TYR A 830 -1.28 10.02 34.34
N LEU A 831 -1.93 9.46 33.32
CA LEU A 831 -1.43 9.51 31.95
C LEU A 831 -1.17 10.96 31.48
N ARG A 832 -2.03 11.92 31.87
CA ARG A 832 -1.83 13.34 31.61
C ARG A 832 -0.78 13.98 32.51
N GLU A 833 -0.93 13.84 33.83
CA GLU A 833 -0.07 14.51 34.83
C GLU A 833 1.39 14.03 34.76
N THR A 834 1.63 12.83 34.23
CA THR A 834 2.98 12.27 34.05
C THR A 834 3.55 12.44 32.64
N ASP A 835 2.85 13.17 31.78
CA ASP A 835 3.21 13.37 30.38
C ASP A 835 3.45 12.04 29.63
N ASP A 836 2.41 11.20 29.59
CA ASP A 836 2.43 9.85 29.02
C ASP A 836 3.44 8.92 29.72
N PHE A 837 3.45 8.93 31.05
CA PHE A 837 4.40 8.15 31.86
C PHE A 837 5.87 8.42 31.51
N ARG A 838 6.22 9.63 31.03
CA ARG A 838 7.62 10.08 31.02
C ARG A 838 8.13 10.34 32.43
N GLN A 839 7.22 10.70 33.32
CA GLN A 839 7.49 10.77 34.75
C GLN A 839 6.85 9.57 35.45
N SER A 840 7.49 9.07 36.51
CA SER A 840 6.87 8.06 37.35
C SER A 840 5.61 8.59 38.03
N ILE A 841 4.63 7.71 38.27
CA ILE A 841 3.45 7.98 39.12
C ILE A 841 3.83 8.09 40.61
N PHE A 842 5.04 7.68 40.98
CA PHE A 842 5.61 7.80 42.31
C PHE A 842 6.55 9.01 42.41
N LYS A 843 6.62 9.62 43.59
CA LYS A 843 7.61 10.65 43.94
C LYS A 843 8.99 10.01 44.08
N LYS A 844 10.03 10.76 43.70
CA LYS A 844 11.42 10.35 43.89
C LYS A 844 11.75 10.22 45.37
#